data_AF-A0A812PCT9-F1
#
_entry.id   AF-A0A812PCT9-F1
#
_cell.length_a   1.000
_cell.length_b   1.000
_cell.length_c   1.000
_cell.angle_alpha   90.00
_cell.angle_beta   90.00
_cell.angle_gamma   90.00
#
_symmetry.space_group_name_H-M   'P 1'
#
loop_
_entity.id
_entity.type
_entity.pdbx_description
1 polymer ?
#
loop_
_entity_poly.entity_id
_entity_poly.type
_entity_poly.pdbx_seq_one_letter_code
_entity_poly.pdbx_strand_id
1 'polypeptide(L)'
;MAGLQRTGRDVPATSPGGRPTTRQPDGKRRERAATRGGTVMTKPQNGAARCAVLVGPYGSGKTSLLEALLFAAGATERKGGVGDSSAEAKARSMSVEPNAAHATYLGEPWSFLDCPGSVELAQDAQDALIAADVAVVVAEPEAAKAPALAPLLKFLDDRQVPHMLFVNKMDRLSESGGERVRDLLAAFQAASARPLVLRQVPMRENGAVAGAVDLVSERAWHYNPHGPSNLVEIPGELRERESAARQQLLETLADFDDGLLEELLEDRVPADEEVYRHLSTNLAADRIVPVFLGAAEQDNGIHRLFKALRHEAPGPEVAAGRLGVAPKQTAAGDAVCAAVARTLNLAHAGKVSVARLFRGSLKEGDRLAGQRLAALFRVQGGQLEKVSEASAGDLIGLGKLEGLSTGDLVCPDSVAAADWAVPLPPVYALAIQPRNRSDEVKMSAALAKLLEEDRALSQETDPDTGETKLWGQGEVHLRIALDKLAGRFHVEVDSQLPQPAYKETIRKGGEHHARHKRQTGGHGQFADIKVAIAPQPRGAGFAFHDRIVGGAVPRQFIPAVEAGVLEGLQRGPLGFPVVDVAVTLNDGQFHAVDSSEMAFKTAGRMAMQDGLPHCEPVLLEPIHLVRVSVPNAYTSKIHGLLSARRGQILGFDARPGWEGWDEVQAYLPAAELGDLIIELRSLTQGIGSFTASFDHLSELTGRLAERVVQNRQAELSSTMSDAAEAAARRLLAARRDRTPLDALPEALRPGDLDAAWAAQRAFVAASGQTPIGWKLGATSRRAQAFLGVDAPFAGVLFAETTRELSTTQATQPLSLRADDFLFRLIEPEFALRLGRDLEPGGAPEEVAAAVASVHPAVEIVSSAFGAAWTRVGGLSLIADNAAHGGFVLGPGRALAGFGDLLERRVRLTVDGREIGTGSGAAVEGGGPLGALAWLANFLAGYGLRLTAGSLVTTGVVTPFVEVAAGQAAAADFGPLGRLELRIS
;
A
#
# COMPACT_ATOMS: atom_id res chain seq x y z
N MET A 1 -43.69 11.76 58.54
CA MET A 1 -42.98 11.19 59.71
C MET A 1 -41.66 11.94 59.88
N ALA A 2 -41.20 12.14 61.12
CA ALA A 2 -39.84 12.63 61.41
C ALA A 2 -38.79 11.52 61.09
N GLY A 3 -37.49 11.78 61.01
CA GLY A 3 -36.73 13.01 61.28
C GLY A 3 -35.26 12.90 60.82
N LEU A 4 -34.51 14.03 60.75
CA LEU A 4 -33.45 14.42 61.72
C LEU A 4 -32.16 13.55 61.61
N GLN A 5 -30.91 14.07 61.60
CA GLN A 5 -30.35 15.28 62.23
C GLN A 5 -28.92 15.66 61.71
N ARG A 6 -28.62 16.98 61.60
CA ARG A 6 -27.44 17.76 62.13
C ARG A 6 -25.98 17.37 61.76
N THR A 7 -24.94 18.22 61.79
CA THR A 7 -24.68 19.66 62.15
C THR A 7 -23.39 20.12 61.43
N GLY A 8 -23.17 21.38 60.98
CA GLY A 8 -22.70 22.57 61.74
C GLY A 8 -21.16 22.67 61.80
N ARG A 9 -20.43 23.80 61.75
CA ARG A 9 -20.68 25.27 61.74
C ARG A 9 -19.39 26.04 61.33
N ASP A 10 -19.53 27.27 60.80
CA ASP A 10 -18.78 28.56 61.02
C ASP A 10 -17.22 28.57 61.13
N VAL A 11 -16.41 29.64 60.89
CA VAL A 11 -16.54 31.10 61.17
C VAL A 11 -15.65 31.97 60.16
N PRO A 12 -15.21 33.26 60.33
CA PRO A 12 -15.57 34.36 59.38
C PRO A 12 -14.41 35.26 58.82
N ALA A 13 -14.76 36.32 58.04
CA ALA A 13 -14.45 37.76 58.30
C ALA A 13 -14.03 38.70 57.10
N THR A 14 -14.77 39.81 56.98
CA THR A 14 -14.38 41.22 56.63
C THR A 14 -13.94 41.71 55.23
N SER A 15 -14.52 42.87 54.85
CA SER A 15 -14.34 43.71 53.63
C SER A 15 -13.24 44.79 53.78
N PRO A 16 -12.90 45.65 52.75
CA PRO A 16 -13.74 46.70 52.10
C PRO A 16 -13.52 46.86 50.56
N GLY A 17 -14.09 47.81 49.78
CA GLY A 17 -15.23 48.73 50.01
C GLY A 17 -15.03 50.21 49.54
N GLY A 18 -15.62 50.67 48.42
CA GLY A 18 -15.66 52.10 48.03
C GLY A 18 -16.34 52.46 46.68
N ARG A 19 -17.03 53.63 46.61
CA ARG A 19 -17.70 54.30 45.44
C ARG A 19 -17.09 55.74 45.28
N PRO A 20 -17.44 56.67 44.33
CA PRO A 20 -18.66 56.79 43.50
C PRO A 20 -18.57 57.53 42.10
N THR A 21 -19.76 57.85 41.53
CA THR A 21 -20.14 58.94 40.59
C THR A 21 -19.66 59.00 39.12
N THR A 22 -20.62 58.97 38.18
CA THR A 22 -21.09 60.13 37.37
C THR A 22 -22.37 59.77 36.58
N ARG A 23 -23.13 60.76 36.07
CA ARG A 23 -24.46 60.57 35.44
C ARG A 23 -24.72 61.61 34.33
N GLN A 24 -25.51 61.18 33.33
CA GLN A 24 -26.32 61.93 32.32
C GLN A 24 -25.71 62.22 30.93
N PRO A 25 -26.54 62.38 29.87
CA PRO A 25 -27.90 61.84 29.61
C PRO A 25 -28.12 61.33 28.15
N ASP A 26 -29.40 61.15 27.77
CA ASP A 26 -29.98 61.04 26.41
C ASP A 26 -29.73 59.75 25.59
N GLY A 27 -30.70 59.23 24.81
CA GLY A 27 -32.11 59.61 24.67
C GLY A 27 -32.71 59.01 23.39
N LYS A 28 -33.66 58.07 23.47
CA LYS A 28 -34.43 57.57 22.31
C LYS A 28 -35.91 57.41 22.61
N ARG A 29 -36.73 58.19 21.88
CA ARG A 29 -38.20 58.04 21.84
C ARG A 29 -38.58 56.67 21.28
N ARG A 30 -39.67 56.11 21.81
CA ARG A 30 -40.44 55.04 21.15
C ARG A 30 -41.55 55.69 20.33
N GLU A 31 -41.67 55.33 19.06
CA GLU A 31 -42.90 55.51 18.29
C GLU A 31 -43.62 54.17 18.12
N ARG A 32 -44.95 54.22 18.13
CA ARG A 32 -45.83 53.05 18.06
C ARG A 32 -46.32 52.89 16.62
N ALA A 33 -46.16 51.70 16.03
CA ALA A 33 -46.98 51.26 14.91
C ALA A 33 -48.23 50.51 15.43
N ALA A 34 -49.35 50.64 14.73
CA ALA A 34 -50.66 50.27 15.24
C ALA A 34 -51.04 48.79 14.97
N THR A 35 -51.74 48.19 15.93
CA THR A 35 -52.39 46.88 15.79
C THR A 35 -53.74 46.99 15.07
N ARG A 36 -53.89 46.28 13.95
CA ARG A 36 -55.19 45.77 13.46
C ARG A 36 -55.03 44.32 13.00
N GLY A 37 -56.11 43.54 13.13
CA GLY A 37 -56.04 42.08 13.16
C GLY A 37 -55.61 41.44 11.85
N GLY A 38 -54.74 40.43 11.98
CA GLY A 38 -54.46 39.43 10.96
C GLY A 38 -54.80 38.05 11.51
N THR A 39 -55.34 37.19 10.65
CA THR A 39 -55.73 35.80 10.93
C THR A 39 -54.62 35.04 11.66
N VAL A 40 -55.01 34.15 12.59
CA VAL A 40 -54.08 33.20 13.22
C VAL A 40 -53.40 32.39 12.11
N MET A 41 -52.13 32.68 11.84
CA MET A 41 -51.34 31.85 10.94
C MET A 41 -51.22 30.46 11.56
N THR A 42 -51.79 29.47 10.87
CA THR A 42 -51.57 28.06 11.13
C THR A 42 -50.07 27.76 11.15
N LYS A 43 -49.64 26.79 11.97
CA LYS A 43 -48.26 26.29 11.97
C LYS A 43 -47.78 26.01 10.52
N PRO A 44 -46.49 26.25 10.21
CA PRO A 44 -45.93 25.78 8.95
C PRO A 44 -46.18 24.28 8.79
N GLN A 45 -46.63 23.87 7.61
CA GLN A 45 -46.51 22.47 7.21
C GLN A 45 -45.03 22.26 6.89
N ASN A 46 -44.29 21.63 7.82
CA ASN A 46 -42.89 21.29 7.58
C ASN A 46 -42.83 20.28 6.42
N GLY A 47 -42.35 20.71 5.26
CA GLY A 47 -41.93 19.80 4.19
C GLY A 47 -40.74 18.95 4.64
N ALA A 48 -40.56 17.80 3.99
CA ALA A 48 -39.39 16.95 4.20
C ALA A 48 -38.11 17.72 3.84
N ALA A 49 -37.00 17.43 4.54
CA ALA A 49 -35.75 18.15 4.33
C ALA A 49 -35.13 17.80 2.96
N ARG A 50 -34.68 18.83 2.25
CA ARG A 50 -34.05 18.66 0.92
C ARG A 50 -32.54 18.49 1.03
N CYS A 51 -31.92 17.79 0.08
CA CYS A 51 -30.48 17.67 -0.05
C CYS A 51 -29.97 18.27 -1.37
N ALA A 52 -29.07 19.25 -1.24
CA ALA A 52 -28.30 19.79 -2.36
C ALA A 52 -26.83 19.34 -2.27
N VAL A 53 -26.30 18.72 -3.32
CA VAL A 53 -24.91 18.25 -3.37
C VAL A 53 -24.08 19.18 -4.26
N LEU A 54 -23.04 19.80 -3.71
CA LEU A 54 -22.18 20.75 -4.40
C LEU A 54 -21.03 20.00 -5.09
N VAL A 55 -20.95 20.10 -6.41
CA VAL A 55 -20.00 19.36 -7.26
C VAL A 55 -19.38 20.28 -8.30
N GLY A 56 -18.30 19.85 -8.94
CA GLY A 56 -17.56 20.64 -9.94
C GLY A 56 -16.05 20.71 -9.68
N PRO A 57 -15.27 21.35 -10.57
CA PRO A 57 -13.82 21.25 -10.60
C PRO A 57 -13.10 21.82 -9.36
N TYR A 58 -11.84 21.46 -9.19
CA TYR A 58 -10.96 22.08 -8.19
C TYR A 58 -10.89 23.60 -8.41
N GLY A 59 -10.81 24.36 -7.32
CA GLY A 59 -10.76 25.82 -7.37
C GLY A 59 -12.09 26.53 -7.65
N SER A 60 -13.17 25.86 -8.09
CA SER A 60 -14.43 26.53 -8.48
C SER A 60 -15.19 27.22 -7.34
N GLY A 61 -14.84 26.94 -6.07
CA GLY A 61 -15.39 27.61 -4.90
C GLY A 61 -16.64 26.97 -4.30
N LYS A 62 -16.80 25.63 -4.45
CA LYS A 62 -17.89 24.85 -3.82
C LYS A 62 -18.00 25.08 -2.30
N THR A 63 -16.90 24.96 -1.57
CA THR A 63 -16.86 25.22 -0.12
C THR A 63 -17.23 26.67 0.21
N SER A 64 -16.74 27.64 -0.57
CA SER A 64 -17.12 29.05 -0.41
C SER A 64 -18.62 29.29 -0.65
N LEU A 65 -19.22 28.56 -1.61
CA LEU A 65 -20.65 28.55 -1.86
C LEU A 65 -21.43 27.92 -0.69
N LEU A 66 -20.95 26.80 -0.14
CA LEU A 66 -21.53 26.20 1.08
C LEU A 66 -21.54 27.22 2.21
N GLU A 67 -20.39 27.84 2.52
CA GLU A 67 -20.29 28.82 3.60
C GLU A 67 -21.22 30.03 3.38
N ALA A 68 -21.35 30.50 2.15
CA ALA A 68 -22.27 31.59 1.82
C ALA A 68 -23.75 31.19 1.96
N LEU A 69 -24.13 29.96 1.57
CA LEU A 69 -25.49 29.43 1.79
C LEU A 69 -25.81 29.30 3.28
N LEU A 70 -24.89 28.74 4.08
CA LEU A 70 -25.06 28.60 5.53
C LEU A 70 -25.14 29.97 6.24
N PHE A 71 -24.31 30.93 5.83
CA PHE A 71 -24.35 32.31 6.33
C PHE A 71 -25.67 33.01 5.95
N ALA A 72 -26.12 32.86 4.69
CA ALA A 72 -27.38 33.40 4.19
C ALA A 72 -28.64 32.79 4.88
N ALA A 73 -28.52 31.59 5.46
CA ALA A 73 -29.54 30.97 6.31
C ALA A 73 -29.40 31.33 7.81
N GLY A 74 -28.33 32.02 8.22
CA GLY A 74 -28.03 32.29 9.63
C GLY A 74 -27.59 31.06 10.42
N ALA A 75 -27.18 29.97 9.75
CA ALA A 75 -26.68 28.75 10.39
C ALA A 75 -25.24 28.92 10.92
N THR A 76 -24.50 29.93 10.43
CA THR A 76 -23.16 30.28 10.87
C THR A 76 -23.04 31.79 11.10
N GLU A 77 -22.41 32.20 12.20
CA GLU A 77 -22.16 33.63 12.48
C GLU A 77 -20.99 34.21 11.66
N ARG A 78 -20.10 33.35 11.15
CA ARG A 78 -18.92 33.71 10.36
C ARG A 78 -18.56 32.63 9.33
N LYS A 79 -17.93 33.06 8.23
CA LYS A 79 -17.26 32.21 7.23
C LYS A 79 -15.85 31.78 7.69
N GLY A 80 -15.20 30.89 6.96
CA GLY A 80 -13.90 30.29 7.28
C GLY A 80 -13.97 29.21 8.37
N GLY A 81 -15.13 28.59 8.56
CA GLY A 81 -15.39 27.64 9.64
C GLY A 81 -16.14 26.36 9.22
N VAL A 82 -16.58 26.25 7.97
CA VAL A 82 -17.28 25.06 7.46
C VAL A 82 -16.65 24.57 6.16
N GLY A 83 -16.37 23.28 6.12
CA GLY A 83 -15.69 22.59 5.03
C GLY A 83 -15.00 21.35 5.57
N ASP A 84 -14.26 20.66 4.71
CA ASP A 84 -13.43 19.53 5.12
C ASP A 84 -12.38 19.98 6.17
N SER A 85 -12.50 19.43 7.37
CA SER A 85 -11.67 19.78 8.53
C SER A 85 -10.65 18.71 8.88
N SER A 86 -10.48 17.70 8.02
CA SER A 86 -9.51 16.61 8.16
C SER A 86 -8.07 17.13 8.21
N ALA A 87 -7.15 16.32 8.73
CA ALA A 87 -5.73 16.67 8.75
C ALA A 87 -5.16 16.67 7.32
N GLU A 88 -5.64 15.73 6.51
CA GLU A 88 -5.24 15.49 5.12
C GLU A 88 -5.65 16.66 4.20
N ALA A 89 -6.83 17.25 4.41
CA ALA A 89 -7.27 18.47 3.73
C ALA A 89 -6.48 19.72 4.14
N LYS A 90 -6.27 19.92 5.45
CA LYS A 90 -5.48 21.05 5.98
C LYS A 90 -4.06 21.07 5.45
N ALA A 91 -3.42 19.90 5.33
CA ALA A 91 -2.08 19.77 4.76
C ALA A 91 -2.00 20.19 3.27
N ARG A 92 -3.12 20.11 2.53
CA ARG A 92 -3.19 20.37 1.08
C ARG A 92 -3.91 21.67 0.71
N SER A 93 -4.57 22.33 1.67
CA SER A 93 -5.46 23.48 1.44
C SER A 93 -6.58 23.18 0.42
N MET A 94 -7.08 21.94 0.42
CA MET A 94 -8.11 21.43 -0.49
C MET A 94 -8.97 20.38 0.24
N SER A 95 -10.29 20.38 0.03
CA SER A 95 -11.16 19.29 0.48
C SER A 95 -10.76 17.97 -0.15
N VAL A 96 -10.50 16.95 0.67
CA VAL A 96 -10.19 15.58 0.25
C VAL A 96 -11.34 14.60 0.52
N GLU A 97 -12.36 14.99 1.29
CA GLU A 97 -13.55 14.19 1.53
C GLU A 97 -14.87 14.99 1.50
N PRO A 98 -16.00 14.38 1.07
CA PRO A 98 -17.31 15.01 1.12
C PRO A 98 -17.70 15.46 2.53
N ASN A 99 -18.06 16.74 2.66
CA ASN A 99 -18.37 17.37 3.92
C ASN A 99 -19.88 17.67 4.07
N ALA A 100 -20.50 17.17 5.13
CA ALA A 100 -21.92 17.38 5.42
C ALA A 100 -22.20 18.64 6.24
N ALA A 101 -23.30 19.32 5.94
CA ALA A 101 -23.82 20.43 6.72
C ALA A 101 -25.35 20.55 6.62
N HIS A 102 -25.97 21.21 7.59
CA HIS A 102 -27.40 21.47 7.65
C HIS A 102 -27.71 22.95 7.90
N ALA A 103 -28.86 23.41 7.42
CA ALA A 103 -29.39 24.74 7.71
C ALA A 103 -30.92 24.76 7.61
N THR A 104 -31.54 25.83 8.10
CA THR A 104 -32.98 26.10 7.90
C THR A 104 -33.13 27.42 7.16
N TYR A 105 -33.68 27.40 5.95
CA TYR A 105 -33.88 28.61 5.13
C TYR A 105 -35.37 28.90 4.98
N LEU A 106 -35.80 30.09 5.44
CA LEU A 106 -37.21 30.52 5.43
C LEU A 106 -38.20 29.52 6.08
N GLY A 107 -37.73 28.73 7.05
CA GLY A 107 -38.51 27.71 7.76
C GLY A 107 -38.42 26.30 7.16
N GLU A 108 -37.77 26.13 6.01
CA GLU A 108 -37.56 24.81 5.39
C GLU A 108 -36.18 24.24 5.74
N PRO A 109 -36.09 22.97 6.17
CA PRO A 109 -34.82 22.33 6.49
C PRO A 109 -34.06 21.86 5.23
N TRP A 110 -32.75 22.08 5.24
CA TRP A 110 -31.82 21.75 4.16
C TRP A 110 -30.62 20.96 4.70
N SER A 111 -30.15 20.02 3.89
CA SER A 111 -28.88 19.33 4.04
C SER A 111 -28.00 19.60 2.81
N PHE A 112 -26.70 19.71 3.03
CA PHE A 112 -25.72 19.95 1.99
C PHE A 112 -24.58 18.96 2.09
N LEU A 113 -24.06 18.54 0.94
CA LEU A 113 -22.79 17.80 0.82
C LEU A 113 -21.85 18.61 -0.08
N ASP A 114 -20.74 19.11 0.44
CA ASP A 114 -19.67 19.76 -0.32
C ASP A 114 -18.61 18.72 -0.71
N CYS A 115 -18.49 18.42 -2.00
CA CYS A 115 -17.63 17.34 -2.49
C CYS A 115 -16.20 17.84 -2.84
N PRO A 116 -15.17 16.97 -2.77
CA PRO A 116 -13.84 17.30 -3.25
C PRO A 116 -13.86 17.68 -4.75
N GLY A 117 -12.97 18.60 -5.15
CA GLY A 117 -12.88 19.07 -6.54
C GLY A 117 -11.79 18.41 -7.39
N SER A 118 -10.91 17.62 -6.79
CA SER A 118 -9.86 16.93 -7.54
C SER A 118 -10.46 15.83 -8.42
N VAL A 119 -10.00 15.72 -9.67
CA VAL A 119 -10.39 14.61 -10.56
C VAL A 119 -9.99 13.25 -9.98
N GLU A 120 -8.94 13.18 -9.15
CA GLU A 120 -8.53 11.94 -8.50
C GLU A 120 -9.49 11.50 -7.37
N LEU A 121 -10.39 12.40 -6.95
CA LEU A 121 -11.41 12.17 -5.92
C LEU A 121 -12.83 12.22 -6.51
N ALA A 122 -12.97 12.04 -7.83
CA ALA A 122 -14.25 12.06 -8.52
C ALA A 122 -15.20 10.95 -8.07
N GLN A 123 -14.68 9.81 -7.61
CA GLN A 123 -15.47 8.72 -7.03
C GLN A 123 -16.27 9.20 -5.80
N ASP A 124 -15.62 9.90 -4.87
CA ASP A 124 -16.24 10.46 -3.67
C ASP A 124 -17.39 11.43 -4.00
N ALA A 125 -17.27 12.19 -5.09
CA ALA A 125 -18.34 13.06 -5.57
C ALA A 125 -19.48 12.27 -6.23
N GLN A 126 -19.17 11.24 -7.02
CA GLN A 126 -20.17 10.36 -7.65
C GLN A 126 -20.97 9.58 -6.60
N ASP A 127 -20.33 9.04 -5.57
CA ASP A 127 -20.99 8.34 -4.48
C ASP A 127 -21.86 9.29 -3.63
N ALA A 128 -21.35 10.48 -3.29
CA ALA A 128 -22.11 11.48 -2.53
C ALA A 128 -23.41 11.93 -3.24
N LEU A 129 -23.42 11.95 -4.57
CA LEU A 129 -24.61 12.31 -5.36
C LEU A 129 -25.78 11.34 -5.18
N ILE A 130 -25.60 10.14 -4.60
CA ILE A 130 -26.71 9.22 -4.29
C ILE A 130 -27.74 9.86 -3.35
N ALA A 131 -27.30 10.80 -2.52
CA ALA A 131 -28.13 11.54 -1.58
C ALA A 131 -28.85 12.76 -2.18
N ALA A 132 -28.50 13.17 -3.42
CA ALA A 132 -28.95 14.43 -4.00
C ALA A 132 -30.44 14.40 -4.39
N ASP A 133 -31.22 15.34 -3.88
CA ASP A 133 -32.48 15.71 -4.56
C ASP A 133 -32.17 16.62 -5.74
N VAL A 134 -31.15 17.48 -5.58
CA VAL A 134 -30.59 18.35 -6.62
C VAL A 134 -29.06 18.45 -6.48
N ALA A 135 -28.33 18.51 -7.60
CA ALA A 135 -26.91 18.86 -7.62
C ALA A 135 -26.72 20.34 -7.97
N VAL A 136 -25.73 20.99 -7.36
CA VAL A 136 -25.27 22.33 -7.76
C VAL A 136 -23.87 22.20 -8.34
N VAL A 137 -23.79 22.27 -9.66
CA VAL A 137 -22.53 22.27 -10.40
C VAL A 137 -21.93 23.66 -10.29
N VAL A 138 -20.76 23.78 -9.65
CA VAL A 138 -20.07 25.06 -9.45
C VAL A 138 -18.93 25.18 -10.45
N ALA A 139 -19.01 26.20 -11.31
CA ALA A 139 -18.05 26.48 -12.38
C ALA A 139 -17.40 27.86 -12.21
N GLU A 140 -16.22 28.04 -12.80
CA GLU A 140 -15.56 29.35 -12.94
C GLU A 140 -15.97 30.01 -14.27
N PRO A 141 -15.93 31.35 -14.39
CA PRO A 141 -16.50 32.07 -15.52
C PRO A 141 -15.49 32.17 -16.68
N GLU A 142 -14.94 31.03 -17.10
CA GLU A 142 -13.90 30.91 -18.13
C GLU A 142 -14.30 29.85 -19.17
N ALA A 143 -14.43 30.23 -20.45
CA ALA A 143 -14.91 29.33 -21.49
C ALA A 143 -13.99 28.11 -21.69
N ALA A 144 -12.68 28.30 -21.52
CA ALA A 144 -11.68 27.25 -21.65
C ALA A 144 -11.80 26.14 -20.59
N LYS A 145 -12.48 26.38 -19.46
CA LYS A 145 -12.69 25.40 -18.39
C LYS A 145 -13.99 24.58 -18.55
N ALA A 146 -14.88 24.96 -19.47
CA ALA A 146 -16.14 24.25 -19.69
C ALA A 146 -15.99 22.74 -20.00
N PRO A 147 -15.00 22.28 -20.80
CA PRO A 147 -14.81 20.84 -21.07
C PRO A 147 -14.53 20.00 -19.82
N ALA A 148 -14.00 20.61 -18.74
CA ALA A 148 -13.76 19.93 -17.47
C ALA A 148 -15.06 19.49 -16.74
N LEU A 149 -16.21 20.05 -17.12
CA LEU A 149 -17.51 19.67 -16.58
C LEU A 149 -18.10 18.43 -17.27
N ALA A 150 -17.73 18.15 -18.53
CA ALA A 150 -18.41 17.15 -19.35
C ALA A 150 -18.52 15.75 -18.68
N PRO A 151 -17.47 15.20 -18.01
CA PRO A 151 -17.60 13.90 -17.33
C PRO A 151 -18.56 13.91 -16.14
N LEU A 152 -18.69 15.05 -15.44
CA LEU A 152 -19.61 15.22 -14.32
C LEU A 152 -21.05 15.41 -14.81
N LEU A 153 -21.25 16.26 -15.83
CA LEU A 153 -22.56 16.49 -16.44
C LEU A 153 -23.10 15.18 -17.05
N LYS A 154 -22.26 14.43 -17.77
CA LYS A 154 -22.61 13.11 -18.30
C LYS A 154 -23.03 12.11 -17.21
N PHE A 155 -22.37 12.12 -16.06
CA PHE A 155 -22.78 11.28 -14.92
C PHE A 155 -24.15 11.71 -14.34
N LEU A 156 -24.39 13.01 -14.20
CA LEU A 156 -25.68 13.54 -13.75
C LEU A 156 -26.80 13.18 -14.74
N ASP A 157 -26.54 13.31 -16.05
CA ASP A 157 -27.47 12.95 -17.12
C ASP A 157 -27.78 11.46 -17.16
N ASP A 158 -26.75 10.60 -17.13
CA ASP A 158 -26.89 9.13 -17.15
C ASP A 158 -27.64 8.60 -15.93
N ARG A 159 -27.54 9.29 -14.79
CA ARG A 159 -28.25 8.96 -13.57
C ARG A 159 -29.53 9.77 -13.37
N GLN A 160 -29.89 10.69 -14.25
CA GLN A 160 -31.07 11.56 -14.11
C GLN A 160 -31.10 12.29 -12.76
N VAL A 161 -30.02 13.01 -12.46
CA VAL A 161 -29.89 13.83 -11.24
C VAL A 161 -30.20 15.29 -11.58
N PRO A 162 -31.37 15.81 -11.16
CA PRO A 162 -31.72 17.23 -11.32
C PRO A 162 -30.57 18.13 -10.90
N HIS A 163 -30.15 19.06 -11.76
CA HIS A 163 -28.99 19.87 -11.49
C HIS A 163 -29.11 21.33 -11.95
N MET A 164 -28.47 22.22 -11.19
CA MET A 164 -28.32 23.65 -11.49
C MET A 164 -26.85 23.98 -11.70
N LEU A 165 -26.55 24.89 -12.62
CA LEU A 165 -25.21 25.42 -12.83
C LEU A 165 -25.07 26.78 -12.12
N PHE A 166 -24.14 26.89 -11.18
CA PHE A 166 -23.74 28.16 -10.57
C PHE A 166 -22.39 28.58 -11.12
N VAL A 167 -22.40 29.60 -11.99
CA VAL A 167 -21.19 30.26 -12.47
C VAL A 167 -20.73 31.23 -11.39
N ASN A 168 -19.71 30.82 -10.65
CA ASN A 168 -19.13 31.54 -9.53
C ASN A 168 -18.06 32.55 -10.03
N LYS A 169 -17.50 33.34 -9.11
CA LYS A 169 -16.42 34.32 -9.35
C LYS A 169 -16.73 35.35 -10.45
N MET A 170 -18.00 35.67 -10.65
CA MET A 170 -18.45 36.61 -11.69
C MET A 170 -17.95 38.05 -11.48
N ASP A 171 -17.46 38.37 -10.27
CA ASP A 171 -16.70 39.57 -9.94
C ASP A 171 -15.39 39.68 -10.75
N ARG A 172 -14.77 38.55 -11.10
CA ARG A 172 -13.51 38.48 -11.86
C ARG A 172 -13.71 38.46 -13.38
N LEU A 173 -14.96 38.40 -13.86
CA LEU A 173 -15.25 38.34 -15.29
C LEU A 173 -14.78 39.58 -16.06
N SER A 174 -14.64 40.75 -15.41
CA SER A 174 -14.02 41.94 -16.02
C SER A 174 -12.50 41.83 -16.21
N GLU A 175 -11.83 40.93 -15.49
CA GLU A 175 -10.38 40.72 -15.58
C GLU A 175 -9.99 39.81 -16.75
N SER A 176 -10.93 38.98 -17.24
CA SER A 176 -10.75 38.04 -18.38
C SER A 176 -10.56 38.70 -19.77
N GLY A 177 -10.50 40.03 -19.84
CA GLY A 177 -10.11 40.76 -21.06
C GLY A 177 -11.13 40.77 -22.20
N GLY A 178 -12.31 40.16 -22.05
CA GLY A 178 -13.38 40.27 -23.05
C GLY A 178 -14.48 39.21 -23.05
N GLU A 179 -14.40 38.16 -22.22
CA GLU A 179 -15.39 37.07 -22.21
C GLU A 179 -16.81 37.59 -21.89
N ARG A 180 -17.76 37.27 -22.77
CA ARG A 180 -19.18 37.61 -22.57
C ARG A 180 -19.89 36.41 -21.97
N VAL A 181 -20.90 36.66 -21.15
CA VAL A 181 -21.74 35.58 -20.57
C VAL A 181 -22.39 34.72 -21.66
N ARG A 182 -22.64 35.26 -22.86
CA ARG A 182 -23.10 34.49 -24.02
C ARG A 182 -22.07 33.44 -24.47
N ASP A 183 -20.80 33.80 -24.49
CA ASP A 183 -19.70 32.95 -24.95
C ASP A 183 -19.42 31.86 -23.91
N LEU A 184 -19.47 32.23 -22.61
CA LEU A 184 -19.43 31.27 -21.49
C LEU A 184 -20.59 30.27 -21.56
N LEU A 185 -21.82 30.75 -21.75
CA LEU A 185 -23.01 29.89 -21.85
C LEU A 185 -22.93 28.94 -23.05
N ALA A 186 -22.44 29.40 -24.19
CA ALA A 186 -22.20 28.54 -25.36
C ALA A 186 -21.13 27.46 -25.09
N ALA A 187 -20.05 27.82 -24.39
CA ALA A 187 -19.00 26.86 -24.01
C ALA A 187 -19.52 25.81 -23.01
N PHE A 188 -20.31 26.21 -22.01
CA PHE A 188 -20.96 25.25 -21.09
C PHE A 188 -22.02 24.41 -21.78
N GLN A 189 -22.77 24.97 -22.74
CA GLN A 189 -23.77 24.21 -23.50
C GLN A 189 -23.12 23.11 -24.34
N ALA A 190 -21.94 23.35 -24.90
CA ALA A 190 -21.17 22.32 -25.61
C ALA A 190 -20.66 21.18 -24.70
N ALA A 191 -20.73 21.33 -23.38
CA ALA A 191 -20.38 20.30 -22.39
C ALA A 191 -21.61 19.63 -21.73
N SER A 192 -22.83 20.09 -22.02
CA SER A 192 -24.07 19.60 -21.43
C SER A 192 -25.01 19.07 -22.52
N ALA A 193 -25.52 17.85 -22.34
CA ALA A 193 -26.53 17.28 -23.24
C ALA A 193 -27.92 17.91 -23.04
N ARG A 194 -28.15 18.58 -21.90
CA ARG A 194 -29.39 19.27 -21.57
C ARG A 194 -29.31 20.75 -21.98
N PRO A 195 -30.43 21.38 -22.38
CA PRO A 195 -30.47 22.82 -22.60
C PRO A 195 -30.19 23.60 -21.30
N LEU A 196 -29.24 24.52 -21.38
CA LEU A 196 -28.88 25.44 -20.30
C LEU A 196 -29.82 26.65 -20.31
N VAL A 197 -30.65 26.78 -19.27
CA VAL A 197 -31.62 27.87 -19.13
C VAL A 197 -31.03 28.97 -18.27
N LEU A 198 -30.54 30.04 -18.89
CA LEU A 198 -30.02 31.21 -18.18
C LEU A 198 -31.14 31.88 -17.37
N ARG A 199 -30.99 31.96 -16.04
CA ARG A 199 -32.00 32.53 -15.14
C ARG A 199 -31.83 34.04 -14.92
N GLN A 200 -30.71 34.60 -15.34
CA GLN A 200 -30.23 35.94 -14.95
C GLN A 200 -29.46 36.67 -16.05
N VAL A 201 -29.79 37.94 -16.28
CA VAL A 201 -28.97 38.85 -17.10
C VAL A 201 -28.07 39.69 -16.19
N PRO A 202 -26.73 39.69 -16.36
CA PRO A 202 -25.83 40.44 -15.50
C PRO A 202 -25.95 41.95 -15.74
N MET A 203 -26.10 42.70 -14.66
CA MET A 203 -25.95 44.16 -14.65
C MET A 203 -24.47 44.50 -14.50
N ARG A 204 -23.99 45.51 -15.22
CA ARG A 204 -22.57 45.90 -15.21
C ARG A 204 -22.37 47.37 -14.92
N GLU A 205 -21.38 47.66 -14.07
CA GLU A 205 -20.90 49.01 -13.80
C GLU A 205 -19.39 49.02 -14.00
N ASN A 206 -18.89 49.98 -14.80
CA ASN A 206 -17.47 50.08 -15.17
C ASN A 206 -16.85 48.77 -15.72
N GLY A 207 -17.68 47.92 -16.34
CA GLY A 207 -17.30 46.61 -16.90
C GLY A 207 -17.46 45.42 -15.94
N ALA A 208 -17.38 45.64 -14.63
CA ALA A 208 -17.57 44.61 -13.60
C ALA A 208 -19.05 44.24 -13.41
N VAL A 209 -19.34 43.04 -12.91
CA VAL A 209 -20.72 42.59 -12.64
C VAL A 209 -21.19 43.14 -11.28
N ALA A 210 -22.06 44.15 -11.32
CA ALA A 210 -22.59 44.86 -10.15
C ALA A 210 -23.97 44.35 -9.70
N GLY A 211 -24.57 43.42 -10.43
CA GLY A 211 -25.88 42.87 -10.09
C GLY A 211 -26.40 41.90 -11.14
N ALA A 212 -27.66 41.49 -11.00
CA ALA A 212 -28.36 40.72 -12.02
C ALA A 212 -29.85 41.05 -12.06
N VAL A 213 -30.46 40.97 -13.25
CA VAL A 213 -31.89 40.96 -13.46
C VAL A 213 -32.36 39.50 -13.48
N ASP A 214 -33.30 39.16 -12.59
CA ASP A 214 -33.95 37.86 -12.49
C ASP A 214 -35.05 37.76 -13.55
N LEU A 215 -34.92 36.81 -14.50
CA LEU A 215 -35.74 36.76 -15.72
C LEU A 215 -37.16 36.20 -15.53
N VAL A 216 -37.51 35.71 -14.34
CA VAL A 216 -38.87 35.20 -14.06
C VAL A 216 -39.64 36.12 -13.14
N SER A 217 -38.98 36.74 -12.16
CA SER A 217 -39.62 37.75 -11.31
C SER A 217 -39.52 39.18 -11.85
N GLU A 218 -38.85 39.36 -13.00
CA GLU A 218 -38.59 40.63 -13.70
C GLU A 218 -38.07 41.73 -12.75
N ARG A 219 -37.08 41.38 -11.94
CA ARG A 219 -36.52 42.24 -10.87
C ARG A 219 -35.02 42.33 -10.92
N ALA A 220 -34.52 43.56 -10.88
CA ALA A 220 -33.10 43.86 -10.79
C ALA A 220 -32.60 43.85 -9.34
N TRP A 221 -31.49 43.15 -9.11
CA TRP A 221 -30.83 43.04 -7.81
C TRP A 221 -29.41 43.57 -7.90
N HIS A 222 -29.16 44.75 -7.32
CA HIS A 222 -27.81 45.31 -7.18
C HIS A 222 -27.08 44.59 -6.04
N TYR A 223 -25.87 44.11 -6.31
CA TYR A 223 -25.05 43.37 -5.37
C TYR A 223 -24.45 44.29 -4.30
N ASN A 224 -24.43 43.84 -3.06
CA ASN A 224 -23.77 44.51 -1.95
C ASN A 224 -22.67 43.55 -1.46
N PRO A 225 -21.38 43.86 -1.63
CA PRO A 225 -20.30 42.99 -1.18
C PRO A 225 -20.46 42.61 0.30
N HIS A 226 -20.44 41.31 0.58
CA HIS A 226 -20.66 40.70 1.90
C HIS A 226 -22.04 40.99 2.54
N GLY A 227 -23.06 41.29 1.73
CA GLY A 227 -24.39 41.63 2.21
C GLY A 227 -25.53 41.20 1.27
N PRO A 228 -26.79 41.26 1.75
CA PRO A 228 -27.95 40.96 0.91
C PRO A 228 -28.09 41.98 -0.21
N SER A 229 -28.39 41.53 -1.42
CA SER A 229 -28.54 42.39 -2.61
C SER A 229 -29.75 43.33 -2.49
N ASN A 230 -29.60 44.58 -2.93
CA ASN A 230 -30.67 45.57 -2.96
C ASN A 230 -31.59 45.34 -4.18
N LEU A 231 -32.91 45.43 -3.98
CA LEU A 231 -33.86 45.53 -5.09
C LEU A 231 -33.75 46.94 -5.70
N VAL A 232 -33.60 47.02 -7.03
CA VAL A 232 -33.52 48.27 -7.79
C VAL A 232 -34.45 48.20 -9.02
N GLU A 233 -34.69 49.33 -9.68
CA GLU A 233 -35.37 49.34 -10.98
C GLU A 233 -34.45 48.78 -12.07
N ILE A 234 -35.02 48.11 -13.09
CA ILE A 234 -34.25 47.61 -14.23
C ILE A 234 -33.71 48.80 -15.03
N PRO A 235 -32.38 48.95 -15.21
CA PRO A 235 -31.78 50.00 -16.04
C PRO A 235 -32.35 49.98 -17.46
N GLY A 236 -32.71 51.14 -18.01
CA GLY A 236 -33.36 51.25 -19.31
C GLY A 236 -32.58 50.56 -20.45
N GLU A 237 -31.26 50.68 -20.45
CA GLU A 237 -30.32 50.05 -21.40
C GLU A 237 -30.28 48.50 -21.33
N LEU A 238 -30.81 47.89 -20.26
CA LEU A 238 -30.86 46.44 -20.11
C LEU A 238 -32.20 45.83 -20.54
N ARG A 239 -33.27 46.61 -20.72
CA ARG A 239 -34.62 46.07 -21.02
C ARG A 239 -34.67 45.25 -22.31
N GLU A 240 -34.02 45.69 -23.38
CA GLU A 240 -33.99 44.92 -24.65
C GLU A 240 -33.27 43.57 -24.48
N ARG A 241 -32.20 43.53 -23.67
CA ARG A 241 -31.44 42.31 -23.39
C ARG A 241 -32.15 41.37 -22.44
N GLU A 242 -32.82 41.93 -21.43
CA GLU A 242 -33.68 41.22 -20.49
C GLU A 242 -34.83 40.56 -21.24
N SER A 243 -35.59 41.32 -22.02
CA SER A 243 -36.72 40.81 -22.83
C SER A 243 -36.28 39.70 -23.79
N ALA A 244 -35.18 39.88 -24.53
CA ALA A 244 -34.66 38.85 -25.43
C ALA A 244 -34.20 37.58 -24.70
N ALA A 245 -33.58 37.71 -23.52
CA ALA A 245 -33.16 36.55 -22.72
C ALA A 245 -34.35 35.84 -22.06
N ARG A 246 -35.38 36.60 -21.63
CA ARG A 246 -36.65 36.07 -21.11
C ARG A 246 -37.41 35.30 -22.19
N GLN A 247 -37.46 35.83 -23.41
CA GLN A 247 -38.04 35.12 -24.56
C GLN A 247 -37.31 33.79 -24.82
N GLN A 248 -35.98 33.80 -24.91
CA GLN A 248 -35.19 32.58 -25.10
C GLN A 248 -35.43 31.55 -23.96
N LEU A 249 -35.55 32.01 -22.70
CA LEU A 249 -35.90 31.15 -21.56
C LEU A 249 -37.27 30.47 -21.76
N LEU A 250 -38.28 31.20 -22.24
CA LEU A 250 -39.62 30.67 -22.44
C LEU A 250 -39.70 29.74 -23.65
N GLU A 251 -39.05 30.07 -24.76
CA GLU A 251 -38.91 29.19 -25.93
C GLU A 251 -38.31 27.84 -25.52
N THR A 252 -37.23 27.85 -24.73
CA THR A 252 -36.57 26.63 -24.22
C THR A 252 -37.45 25.82 -23.25
N LEU A 253 -38.40 26.46 -22.55
CA LEU A 253 -39.36 25.76 -21.69
C LEU A 253 -40.55 25.18 -22.48
N ALA A 254 -40.95 25.86 -23.56
CA ALA A 254 -42.04 25.46 -24.45
C ALA A 254 -41.72 24.19 -25.26
N ASP A 255 -40.45 23.90 -25.53
CA ASP A 255 -39.98 22.62 -26.09
C ASP A 255 -40.45 21.38 -25.28
N PHE A 256 -40.90 21.57 -24.03
CA PHE A 256 -41.34 20.51 -23.13
C PHE A 256 -42.82 20.61 -22.70
N ASP A 257 -43.58 21.61 -23.18
CA ASP A 257 -44.97 21.84 -22.79
C ASP A 257 -45.78 22.54 -23.91
N ASP A 258 -46.72 21.80 -24.50
CA ASP A 258 -47.55 22.25 -25.64
C ASP A 258 -48.40 23.49 -25.30
N GLY A 259 -48.80 23.67 -24.03
CA GLY A 259 -49.63 24.80 -23.60
C GLY A 259 -48.84 26.10 -23.56
N LEU A 260 -47.62 26.06 -22.99
CA LEU A 260 -46.72 27.20 -23.03
C LEU A 260 -46.32 27.56 -24.46
N LEU A 261 -46.16 26.55 -25.35
CA LEU A 261 -45.91 26.78 -26.77
C LEU A 261 -47.09 27.48 -27.46
N GLU A 262 -48.32 27.07 -27.21
CA GLU A 262 -49.54 27.72 -27.73
C GLU A 262 -49.63 29.19 -27.28
N GLU A 263 -49.35 29.48 -26.00
CA GLU A 263 -49.36 30.86 -25.49
C GLU A 263 -48.30 31.75 -26.16
N LEU A 264 -47.07 31.26 -26.34
CA LEU A 264 -46.01 32.01 -27.01
C LEU A 264 -46.31 32.26 -28.50
N LEU A 265 -46.92 31.30 -29.20
CA LEU A 265 -47.32 31.44 -30.60
C LEU A 265 -48.50 32.42 -30.78
N GLU A 266 -49.30 32.67 -29.74
CA GLU A 266 -50.37 33.66 -29.72
C GLU A 266 -49.96 35.04 -29.14
N ASP A 267 -48.66 35.30 -28.94
CA ASP A 267 -48.11 36.50 -28.30
C ASP A 267 -48.70 36.75 -26.88
N ARG A 268 -49.14 35.70 -26.17
CA ARG A 268 -49.63 35.79 -24.79
C ARG A 268 -48.45 35.77 -23.82
N VAL A 269 -48.54 36.60 -22.77
CA VAL A 269 -47.52 36.64 -21.71
C VAL A 269 -47.89 35.63 -20.62
N PRO A 270 -47.10 34.55 -20.41
CA PRO A 270 -47.37 33.56 -19.37
C PRO A 270 -47.15 34.16 -17.97
N ALA A 271 -47.90 33.66 -16.99
CA ALA A 271 -47.84 34.14 -15.61
C ALA A 271 -46.58 33.62 -14.87
N ASP A 272 -45.99 34.42 -13.97
CA ASP A 272 -44.80 34.05 -13.20
C ASP A 272 -44.93 32.67 -12.51
N GLU A 273 -46.09 32.40 -11.91
CA GLU A 273 -46.39 31.14 -11.20
C GLU A 273 -46.32 29.92 -12.13
N GLU A 274 -46.72 30.10 -13.39
CA GLU A 274 -46.66 29.09 -14.43
C GLU A 274 -45.22 28.85 -14.89
N VAL A 275 -44.45 29.92 -15.11
CA VAL A 275 -43.03 29.78 -15.47
C VAL A 275 -42.24 29.09 -14.34
N TYR A 276 -42.53 29.41 -13.07
CA TYR A 276 -41.96 28.67 -11.92
C TYR A 276 -42.39 27.19 -11.90
N ARG A 277 -43.65 26.88 -12.26
CA ARG A 277 -44.14 25.50 -12.39
C ARG A 277 -43.36 24.73 -13.47
N HIS A 278 -43.20 25.28 -14.68
CA HIS A 278 -42.44 24.63 -15.75
C HIS A 278 -40.96 24.45 -15.37
N LEU A 279 -40.33 25.43 -14.72
CA LEU A 279 -38.95 25.31 -14.23
C LEU A 279 -38.81 24.16 -13.22
N SER A 280 -39.68 24.09 -12.22
CA SER A 280 -39.63 23.02 -11.21
C SER A 280 -39.92 21.64 -11.82
N THR A 281 -40.94 21.51 -12.67
CA THR A 281 -41.28 20.24 -13.33
C THR A 281 -40.17 19.76 -14.26
N ASN A 282 -39.60 20.64 -15.09
CA ASN A 282 -38.53 20.25 -16.01
C ASN A 282 -37.20 20.00 -15.29
N LEU A 283 -36.87 20.74 -14.22
CA LEU A 283 -35.72 20.43 -13.37
C LEU A 283 -35.87 19.08 -12.67
N ALA A 284 -37.03 18.82 -12.06
CA ALA A 284 -37.30 17.55 -11.38
C ALA A 284 -37.25 16.33 -12.33
N ALA A 285 -37.58 16.54 -13.60
CA ALA A 285 -37.45 15.55 -14.67
C ALA A 285 -36.06 15.54 -15.36
N ASP A 286 -35.09 16.32 -14.85
CA ASP A 286 -33.73 16.49 -15.39
C ASP A 286 -33.70 16.91 -16.87
N ARG A 287 -34.70 17.67 -17.34
CA ARG A 287 -34.84 18.08 -18.75
C ARG A 287 -34.09 19.34 -19.12
N ILE A 288 -33.85 20.22 -18.14
CA ILE A 288 -33.18 21.51 -18.30
C ILE A 288 -32.17 21.72 -17.16
N VAL A 289 -31.20 22.61 -17.39
CA VAL A 289 -30.23 23.00 -16.36
C VAL A 289 -30.32 24.52 -16.12
N PRO A 290 -30.95 24.97 -15.03
CA PRO A 290 -31.00 26.38 -14.66
C PRO A 290 -29.58 26.94 -14.37
N VAL A 291 -29.21 28.03 -15.02
CA VAL A 291 -27.91 28.70 -14.85
C VAL A 291 -28.05 29.99 -14.04
N PHE A 292 -27.31 30.06 -12.95
CA PHE A 292 -27.22 31.20 -12.03
C PHE A 292 -25.82 31.81 -12.04
N LEU A 293 -25.74 33.12 -11.80
CA LEU A 293 -24.52 33.90 -11.78
C LEU A 293 -24.26 34.44 -10.36
N GLY A 294 -23.00 34.43 -9.90
CA GLY A 294 -22.67 35.03 -8.62
C GLY A 294 -21.18 35.01 -8.25
N ALA A 295 -20.90 35.42 -7.01
CA ALA A 295 -19.56 35.42 -6.43
C ALA A 295 -19.65 35.09 -4.94
N ALA A 296 -19.38 33.85 -4.56
CA ALA A 296 -19.64 33.33 -3.22
C ALA A 296 -18.74 33.93 -2.12
N GLU A 297 -17.51 34.32 -2.46
CA GLU A 297 -16.62 35.08 -1.56
C GLU A 297 -17.24 36.43 -1.18
N GLN A 298 -18.01 37.03 -2.10
CA GLN A 298 -18.64 38.35 -1.97
C GLN A 298 -20.12 38.30 -1.54
N ASP A 299 -20.68 37.12 -1.26
CA ASP A 299 -22.12 36.88 -0.97
C ASP A 299 -23.09 37.22 -2.14
N ASN A 300 -22.55 37.47 -3.33
CA ASN A 300 -23.33 37.91 -4.49
C ASN A 300 -24.04 36.75 -5.19
N GLY A 301 -25.33 36.93 -5.50
CA GLY A 301 -26.19 35.94 -6.16
C GLY A 301 -26.76 34.84 -5.26
N ILE A 302 -26.23 34.69 -4.03
CA ILE A 302 -26.51 33.56 -3.13
C ILE A 302 -27.99 33.45 -2.74
N HIS A 303 -28.63 34.56 -2.35
CA HIS A 303 -30.06 34.57 -2.04
C HIS A 303 -30.98 34.32 -3.24
N ARG A 304 -30.48 34.44 -4.49
CA ARG A 304 -31.25 34.06 -5.69
C ARG A 304 -31.17 32.55 -5.90
N LEU A 305 -29.95 31.99 -5.89
CA LEU A 305 -29.75 30.54 -5.96
C LEU A 305 -30.51 29.80 -4.85
N PHE A 306 -30.44 30.26 -3.59
CA PHE A 306 -31.12 29.57 -2.48
C PHE A 306 -32.66 29.67 -2.60
N LYS A 307 -33.19 30.75 -3.18
CA LYS A 307 -34.62 30.82 -3.51
C LYS A 307 -35.00 29.88 -4.64
N ALA A 308 -34.19 29.80 -5.70
CA ALA A 308 -34.43 28.83 -6.77
C ALA A 308 -34.39 27.39 -6.23
N LEU A 309 -33.39 27.03 -5.41
CA LEU A 309 -33.36 25.74 -4.71
C LEU A 309 -34.65 25.49 -3.89
N ARG A 310 -35.15 26.50 -3.17
CA ARG A 310 -36.41 26.40 -2.41
C ARG A 310 -37.65 26.18 -3.28
N HIS A 311 -37.75 26.87 -4.41
CA HIS A 311 -38.95 26.90 -5.27
C HIS A 311 -38.95 25.83 -6.37
N GLU A 312 -37.78 25.51 -6.92
CA GLU A 312 -37.62 24.72 -8.14
C GLU A 312 -37.14 23.29 -7.84
N ALA A 313 -36.31 23.08 -6.80
CA ALA A 313 -35.77 21.75 -6.51
C ALA A 313 -36.84 20.76 -6.02
N PRO A 314 -36.77 19.48 -6.46
CA PRO A 314 -37.71 18.44 -6.05
C PRO A 314 -37.60 18.09 -4.56
N GLY A 315 -38.54 17.31 -4.06
CA GLY A 315 -38.42 16.65 -2.76
C GLY A 315 -37.70 15.29 -2.86
N PRO A 316 -37.45 14.64 -1.71
CA PRO A 316 -36.75 13.34 -1.64
C PRO A 316 -37.47 12.21 -2.38
N GLU A 317 -38.76 12.35 -2.69
CA GLU A 317 -39.53 11.37 -3.45
C GLU A 317 -39.02 11.17 -4.89
N VAL A 318 -38.46 12.20 -5.52
CA VAL A 318 -37.88 12.11 -6.88
C VAL A 318 -36.58 11.32 -6.86
N ALA A 319 -35.70 11.61 -5.89
CA ALA A 319 -34.47 10.86 -5.66
C ALA A 319 -34.76 9.40 -5.28
N ALA A 320 -35.79 9.16 -4.45
CA ALA A 320 -36.27 7.82 -4.13
C ALA A 320 -36.81 7.06 -5.36
N GLY A 321 -37.50 7.76 -6.27
CA GLY A 321 -37.97 7.21 -7.55
C GLY A 321 -36.84 6.75 -8.45
N ARG A 322 -35.84 7.61 -8.68
CA ARG A 322 -34.62 7.31 -9.43
C ARG A 322 -33.90 6.06 -8.92
N LEU A 323 -33.83 5.88 -7.60
CA LEU A 323 -33.18 4.74 -6.95
C LEU A 323 -34.08 3.49 -6.81
N GLY A 324 -35.29 3.49 -7.37
CA GLY A 324 -36.24 2.38 -7.28
C GLY A 324 -36.84 2.14 -5.89
N VAL A 325 -36.63 3.08 -4.95
CA VAL A 325 -37.07 3.00 -3.54
C VAL A 325 -38.23 3.92 -3.20
N ALA A 326 -38.94 4.48 -4.19
CA ALA A 326 -40.16 5.27 -3.96
C ALA A 326 -41.22 4.54 -3.11
N PRO A 327 -42.09 5.26 -2.38
CA PRO A 327 -43.17 4.65 -1.60
C PRO A 327 -44.14 3.86 -2.49
N LYS A 328 -44.40 2.60 -2.15
CA LYS A 328 -45.48 1.80 -2.78
C LYS A 328 -46.79 2.04 -2.04
N GLN A 329 -47.92 1.97 -2.74
CA GLN A 329 -49.28 2.10 -2.15
C GLN A 329 -49.67 0.87 -1.31
N THR A 330 -48.89 0.56 -0.27
CA THR A 330 -49.10 -0.55 0.66
C THR A 330 -48.64 -0.13 2.07
N ALA A 331 -49.10 -0.82 3.12
CA ALA A 331 -48.61 -0.55 4.49
C ALA A 331 -47.11 -0.87 4.68
N ALA A 332 -46.52 -1.67 3.79
CA ALA A 332 -45.07 -1.88 3.72
C ALA A 332 -44.32 -0.77 2.96
N GLY A 333 -45.05 0.20 2.37
CA GLY A 333 -44.50 1.34 1.64
C GLY A 333 -43.76 2.35 2.52
N ASP A 334 -44.11 2.43 3.81
CA ASP A 334 -43.43 3.28 4.80
C ASP A 334 -42.20 2.61 5.43
N ALA A 335 -41.85 1.39 5.00
CA ALA A 335 -40.64 0.71 5.47
C ALA A 335 -39.40 1.54 5.13
N VAL A 336 -38.55 1.73 6.13
CA VAL A 336 -37.28 2.47 6.04
C VAL A 336 -36.50 2.04 4.80
N CYS A 337 -36.04 3.01 4.02
CA CYS A 337 -34.95 2.78 3.07
C CYS A 337 -34.08 4.03 3.05
N ALA A 338 -32.77 3.82 3.09
CA ALA A 338 -31.75 4.86 3.03
C ALA A 338 -30.66 4.50 2.02
N ALA A 339 -29.99 5.50 1.45
CA ALA A 339 -28.77 5.31 0.66
C ALA A 339 -27.56 5.82 1.43
N VAL A 340 -26.49 5.02 1.52
CA VAL A 340 -25.23 5.43 2.14
C VAL A 340 -24.41 6.26 1.16
N ALA A 341 -24.29 7.56 1.44
CA ALA A 341 -23.51 8.50 0.64
C ALA A 341 -22.01 8.45 0.95
N ARG A 342 -21.63 8.09 2.19
CA ARG A 342 -20.23 7.93 2.63
C ARG A 342 -20.13 7.10 3.90
N THR A 343 -19.18 6.18 3.98
CA THR A 343 -18.74 5.56 5.24
C THR A 343 -17.45 6.23 5.76
N LEU A 344 -17.32 6.35 7.09
CA LEU A 344 -16.19 6.95 7.80
C LEU A 344 -15.75 6.06 8.97
N ASN A 345 -14.45 5.77 9.09
CA ASN A 345 -13.86 5.08 10.24
C ASN A 345 -13.20 6.10 11.20
N LEU A 346 -13.95 6.56 12.21
CA LEU A 346 -13.51 7.60 13.15
C LEU A 346 -12.91 7.01 14.43
N ALA A 347 -11.79 7.54 14.91
CA ALA A 347 -11.03 6.99 16.04
C ALA A 347 -11.85 6.85 17.36
N HIS A 348 -12.80 7.75 17.62
CA HIS A 348 -13.61 7.73 18.85
C HIS A 348 -15.05 7.21 18.65
N ALA A 349 -15.66 7.44 17.48
CA ALA A 349 -17.03 7.00 17.20
C ALA A 349 -17.08 5.56 16.65
N GLY A 350 -15.97 5.07 16.09
CA GLY A 350 -15.93 3.87 15.25
C GLY A 350 -16.47 4.18 13.84
N LYS A 351 -17.07 3.17 13.22
CA LYS A 351 -17.70 3.28 11.91
C LYS A 351 -18.98 4.13 11.98
N VAL A 352 -19.08 5.11 11.09
CA VAL A 352 -20.26 5.96 10.89
C VAL A 352 -20.57 6.01 9.38
N SER A 353 -21.76 5.58 9.00
CA SER A 353 -22.23 5.65 7.61
C SER A 353 -23.21 6.80 7.44
N VAL A 354 -22.80 7.85 6.73
CA VAL A 354 -23.64 9.01 6.37
C VAL A 354 -24.62 8.58 5.29
N ALA A 355 -25.91 8.61 5.61
CA ALA A 355 -26.96 8.08 4.76
C ALA A 355 -28.14 9.04 4.61
N ARG A 356 -28.72 9.07 3.41
CA ARG A 356 -29.93 9.81 3.04
C ARG A 356 -31.15 8.92 3.29
N LEU A 357 -32.04 9.31 4.20
CA LEU A 357 -33.25 8.55 4.52
C LEU A 357 -34.37 8.93 3.54
N PHE A 358 -34.80 8.00 2.68
CA PHE A 358 -35.82 8.26 1.65
C PHE A 358 -37.23 7.89 2.09
N ARG A 359 -37.37 6.92 2.99
CA ARG A 359 -38.66 6.46 3.52
C ARG A 359 -38.59 6.14 5.00
N GLY A 360 -39.76 6.15 5.65
CA GLY A 360 -39.94 5.79 7.05
C GLY A 360 -39.33 6.79 8.02
N SER A 361 -39.17 6.35 9.27
CA SER A 361 -38.39 7.05 10.30
C SER A 361 -37.53 6.03 11.06
N LEU A 362 -36.43 6.52 11.62
CA LEU A 362 -35.48 5.75 12.43
C LEU A 362 -35.36 6.39 13.80
N LYS A 363 -35.29 5.57 14.85
CA LYS A 363 -35.01 5.96 16.23
C LYS A 363 -33.82 5.20 16.77
N GLU A 364 -33.18 5.76 17.79
CA GLU A 364 -32.11 5.06 18.49
C GLU A 364 -32.60 3.72 19.06
N GLY A 365 -31.90 2.63 18.72
CA GLY A 365 -32.24 1.29 19.16
C GLY A 365 -33.20 0.51 18.26
N ASP A 366 -33.69 1.10 17.15
CA ASP A 366 -34.43 0.40 16.09
C ASP A 366 -33.55 -0.63 15.36
N ARG A 367 -34.16 -1.44 14.48
CA ARG A 367 -33.45 -2.40 13.63
C ARG A 367 -33.39 -1.96 12.18
N LEU A 368 -32.21 -2.09 11.59
CA LEU A 368 -31.91 -1.80 10.18
C LEU A 368 -30.85 -2.80 9.71
N ALA A 369 -30.96 -3.32 8.48
CA ALA A 369 -30.08 -4.39 7.97
C ALA A 369 -29.98 -5.60 8.93
N GLY A 370 -31.08 -5.97 9.59
CA GLY A 370 -31.13 -7.00 10.63
C GLY A 370 -30.38 -6.66 11.94
N GLN A 371 -29.59 -5.60 11.98
CA GLN A 371 -28.78 -5.17 13.14
C GLN A 371 -29.52 -4.13 13.99
N ARG A 372 -29.06 -3.88 15.22
CA ARG A 372 -29.64 -2.85 16.10
C ARG A 372 -28.83 -1.56 15.98
N LEU A 373 -29.50 -0.46 15.63
CA LEU A 373 -28.88 0.85 15.46
C LEU A 373 -28.40 1.42 16.80
N ALA A 374 -27.09 1.62 16.95
CA ALA A 374 -26.49 2.03 18.21
C ALA A 374 -26.64 3.53 18.51
N ALA A 375 -26.62 4.37 17.48
CA ALA A 375 -26.83 5.81 17.57
C ALA A 375 -27.19 6.42 16.21
N LEU A 376 -27.93 7.53 16.22
CA LEU A 376 -28.12 8.43 15.09
C LEU A 376 -27.34 9.72 15.34
N PHE A 377 -26.75 10.27 14.29
CA PHE A 377 -26.02 11.54 14.34
C PHE A 377 -26.52 12.52 13.28
N ARG A 378 -26.63 13.80 13.64
CA ARG A 378 -26.60 14.93 12.71
C ARG A 378 -25.13 15.29 12.47
N VAL A 379 -24.73 15.50 11.21
CA VAL A 379 -23.33 15.69 10.82
C VAL A 379 -23.13 17.13 10.36
N GLN A 380 -22.30 17.90 11.08
CA GLN A 380 -22.04 19.30 10.79
C GLN A 380 -20.52 19.53 10.75
N GLY A 381 -19.95 19.58 9.54
CA GLY A 381 -18.50 19.53 9.41
C GLY A 381 -17.95 18.20 9.96
N GLY A 382 -16.83 18.27 10.69
CA GLY A 382 -16.31 17.15 11.48
C GLY A 382 -17.05 16.89 12.81
N GLN A 383 -18.16 17.58 13.11
CA GLN A 383 -18.90 17.39 14.36
C GLN A 383 -20.06 16.40 14.19
N LEU A 384 -20.20 15.50 15.18
CA LEU A 384 -21.32 14.55 15.29
C LEU A 384 -22.20 14.93 16.48
N GLU A 385 -23.39 15.45 16.22
CA GLU A 385 -24.41 15.71 17.24
C GLU A 385 -25.35 14.50 17.32
N LYS A 386 -25.51 13.90 18.50
CA LYS A 386 -26.39 12.74 18.67
C LYS A 386 -27.87 13.17 18.65
N VAL A 387 -28.68 12.53 17.80
CA VAL A 387 -30.13 12.76 17.70
C VAL A 387 -30.92 11.51 18.09
N SER A 388 -32.15 11.67 18.57
CA SER A 388 -33.01 10.56 19.02
C SER A 388 -33.83 9.92 17.91
N GLU A 389 -34.16 10.68 16.87
CA GLU A 389 -34.96 10.23 15.73
C GLU A 389 -34.59 10.99 14.44
N ALA A 390 -34.88 10.37 13.30
CA ALA A 390 -34.72 10.90 11.94
C ALA A 390 -35.90 10.45 11.07
N SER A 391 -36.29 11.25 10.08
CA SER A 391 -37.44 10.99 9.18
C SER A 391 -37.03 11.05 7.71
N ALA A 392 -37.90 10.58 6.81
CA ALA A 392 -37.72 10.72 5.37
C ALA A 392 -37.38 12.19 4.99
N GLY A 393 -36.31 12.36 4.19
CA GLY A 393 -35.69 13.64 3.89
C GLY A 393 -34.52 14.02 4.82
N ASP A 394 -34.23 13.30 5.90
CA ASP A 394 -33.02 13.59 6.69
C ASP A 394 -31.76 12.96 6.07
N LEU A 395 -30.63 13.66 6.21
CA LEU A 395 -29.28 13.13 5.99
C LEU A 395 -28.65 12.91 7.38
N ILE A 396 -28.30 11.67 7.72
CA ILE A 396 -27.86 11.29 9.08
C ILE A 396 -26.66 10.35 9.09
N GLY A 397 -25.88 10.36 10.16
CA GLY A 397 -24.86 9.36 10.45
C GLY A 397 -25.45 8.16 11.18
N LEU A 398 -25.37 6.97 10.59
CA LEU A 398 -25.69 5.68 11.21
C LEU A 398 -24.47 5.17 11.97
N GLY A 399 -24.54 5.09 13.30
CA GLY A 399 -23.43 4.65 14.14
C GLY A 399 -23.34 3.13 14.29
N LYS A 400 -22.15 2.57 14.02
CA LYS A 400 -21.75 1.18 14.32
C LYS A 400 -22.65 0.10 13.71
N LEU A 401 -23.04 0.28 12.45
CA LEU A 401 -23.64 -0.79 11.65
C LEU A 401 -22.54 -1.43 10.79
N GLU A 402 -22.26 -2.71 11.04
CA GLU A 402 -21.26 -3.46 10.29
C GLU A 402 -21.82 -3.92 8.94
N GLY A 403 -20.95 -4.12 7.95
CA GLY A 403 -21.38 -4.55 6.60
C GLY A 403 -22.13 -3.51 5.75
N LEU A 404 -22.21 -2.24 6.18
CA LEU A 404 -22.63 -1.13 5.32
C LEU A 404 -21.43 -0.46 4.64
N SER A 405 -21.49 -0.28 3.34
CA SER A 405 -20.46 0.34 2.50
C SER A 405 -20.96 1.64 1.87
N THR A 406 -20.04 2.50 1.41
CA THR A 406 -20.40 3.63 0.55
C THR A 406 -21.15 3.11 -0.69
N GLY A 407 -22.25 3.76 -1.09
CA GLY A 407 -23.08 3.37 -2.25
C GLY A 407 -24.16 2.30 -1.98
N ASP A 408 -24.31 1.80 -0.75
CA ASP A 408 -25.36 0.82 -0.43
C ASP A 408 -26.76 1.43 -0.28
N LEU A 409 -27.78 0.72 -0.75
CA LEU A 409 -29.18 0.86 -0.35
C LEU A 409 -29.47 -0.05 0.83
N VAL A 410 -30.05 0.53 1.87
CA VAL A 410 -30.27 -0.10 3.18
C VAL A 410 -31.74 -0.02 3.58
N CYS A 411 -32.39 -1.16 3.73
CA CYS A 411 -33.77 -1.29 4.21
C CYS A 411 -33.81 -2.34 5.36
N PRO A 412 -34.92 -2.51 6.12
CA PRO A 412 -34.96 -3.29 7.36
C PRO A 412 -34.25 -4.66 7.34
N ASP A 413 -34.48 -5.46 6.29
CA ASP A 413 -34.00 -6.83 6.17
C ASP A 413 -33.05 -7.03 4.97
N SER A 414 -32.55 -5.95 4.35
CA SER A 414 -31.70 -6.03 3.16
C SER A 414 -30.68 -4.89 3.07
N VAL A 415 -29.44 -5.26 2.72
CA VAL A 415 -28.41 -4.35 2.20
C VAL A 415 -28.10 -4.80 0.78
N ALA A 416 -28.05 -3.86 -0.16
CA ALA A 416 -27.64 -4.13 -1.52
C ALA A 416 -26.90 -2.91 -2.09
N ALA A 417 -25.80 -3.14 -2.81
CA ALA A 417 -25.15 -2.09 -3.57
C ALA A 417 -26.15 -1.47 -4.56
N ALA A 418 -26.24 -0.15 -4.59
CA ALA A 418 -27.07 0.54 -5.57
C ALA A 418 -26.47 0.38 -6.98
N ASP A 419 -27.31 0.22 -8.00
CA ASP A 419 -26.89 0.58 -9.36
C ASP A 419 -26.85 2.11 -9.45
N TRP A 420 -25.72 2.66 -9.01
CA TRP A 420 -25.53 4.10 -8.83
C TRP A 420 -24.21 4.62 -9.37
N ALA A 421 -23.10 4.10 -8.88
CA ALA A 421 -21.77 4.44 -9.34
C ALA A 421 -20.97 3.15 -9.46
N VAL A 422 -20.45 2.90 -10.67
CA VAL A 422 -19.46 1.86 -10.91
C VAL A 422 -18.11 2.42 -10.43
N PRO A 423 -17.34 1.69 -9.61
CA PRO A 423 -16.00 2.11 -9.22
C PRO A 423 -15.15 2.54 -10.42
N LEU A 424 -14.55 3.72 -10.36
CA LEU A 424 -13.64 4.20 -11.39
C LEU A 424 -12.47 3.21 -11.57
N PRO A 425 -12.18 2.74 -12.81
CA PRO A 425 -11.06 1.83 -13.04
C PRO A 425 -9.74 2.42 -12.52
N PRO A 426 -8.88 1.61 -11.86
CA PRO A 426 -7.62 2.10 -11.33
C PRO A 426 -6.66 2.48 -12.46
N VAL A 427 -5.97 3.62 -12.30
CA VAL A 427 -5.09 4.24 -13.33
C VAL A 427 -3.71 4.61 -12.80
N TYR A 428 -3.47 4.43 -11.50
CA TYR A 428 -2.18 4.69 -10.84
C TYR A 428 -1.97 3.69 -9.71
N ALA A 429 -0.73 3.29 -9.44
CA ALA A 429 -0.37 2.35 -8.39
C ALA A 429 0.90 2.77 -7.65
N LEU A 430 0.97 2.39 -6.37
CA LEU A 430 2.21 2.37 -5.60
C LEU A 430 2.39 0.97 -5.00
N ALA A 431 3.60 0.42 -5.11
CA ALA A 431 4.02 -0.70 -4.28
C ALA A 431 4.27 -0.16 -2.87
N ILE A 432 3.70 -0.83 -1.87
CA ILE A 432 3.69 -0.39 -0.47
C ILE A 432 4.23 -1.47 0.46
N GLN A 433 5.03 -1.07 1.46
CA GLN A 433 5.53 -1.95 2.50
C GLN A 433 5.51 -1.23 3.85
N PRO A 434 5.09 -1.87 4.96
CA PRO A 434 5.16 -1.25 6.28
C PRO A 434 6.62 -1.11 6.69
N ARG A 435 7.01 0.08 7.17
CA ARG A 435 8.38 0.40 7.58
C ARG A 435 8.90 -0.55 8.67
N ASN A 436 8.00 -0.99 9.55
CA ASN A 436 8.26 -2.07 10.49
C ASN A 436 7.50 -3.33 10.06
N ARG A 437 8.19 -4.46 9.88
CA ARG A 437 7.54 -5.75 9.55
C ARG A 437 6.51 -6.20 10.59
N SER A 438 6.60 -5.74 11.84
CA SER A 438 5.60 -6.01 12.88
C SER A 438 4.23 -5.39 12.60
N ASP A 439 4.16 -4.35 11.76
CA ASP A 439 2.93 -3.63 11.47
C ASP A 439 2.15 -4.22 10.27
N GLU A 440 2.61 -5.30 9.65
CA GLU A 440 2.00 -5.91 8.45
C GLU A 440 0.52 -6.31 8.65
N VAL A 441 0.20 -7.01 9.74
CA VAL A 441 -1.19 -7.37 10.10
C VAL A 441 -2.06 -6.12 10.33
N LYS A 442 -1.45 -5.09 10.91
CA LYS A 442 -2.11 -3.81 11.23
C LYS A 442 -2.36 -2.98 9.96
N MET A 443 -1.41 -3.00 9.02
CA MET A 443 -1.54 -2.40 7.69
C MET A 443 -2.70 -3.04 6.92
N SER A 444 -2.76 -4.37 6.86
CA SER A 444 -3.87 -5.09 6.19
C SER A 444 -5.23 -4.74 6.78
N ALA A 445 -5.35 -4.67 8.11
CA ALA A 445 -6.59 -4.28 8.79
C ALA A 445 -6.95 -2.79 8.61
N ALA A 446 -5.96 -1.92 8.37
CA ALA A 446 -6.18 -0.49 8.09
C ALA A 446 -6.56 -0.25 6.63
N LEU A 447 -5.90 -0.93 5.68
CA LEU A 447 -6.23 -0.91 4.25
C LEU A 447 -7.67 -1.37 4.01
N ALA A 448 -8.10 -2.48 4.63
CA ALA A 448 -9.48 -2.96 4.52
C ALA A 448 -10.53 -1.89 4.91
N LYS A 449 -10.21 -1.01 5.87
CA LYS A 449 -11.09 0.11 6.26
C LYS A 449 -11.04 1.28 5.27
N LEU A 450 -9.88 1.55 4.66
CA LEU A 450 -9.77 2.58 3.62
C LEU A 450 -10.50 2.19 2.34
N LEU A 451 -10.43 0.91 1.95
CA LEU A 451 -11.19 0.37 0.81
C LEU A 451 -12.71 0.32 1.07
N GLU A 452 -13.14 0.31 2.34
CA GLU A 452 -14.55 0.44 2.72
C GLU A 452 -15.05 1.91 2.70
N GLU A 453 -14.15 2.87 2.97
CA GLU A 453 -14.44 4.31 2.82
C GLU A 453 -14.51 4.73 1.35
N ASP A 454 -13.47 4.39 0.57
CA ASP A 454 -13.24 4.85 -0.80
C ASP A 454 -13.25 3.68 -1.80
N ARG A 455 -14.25 3.67 -2.68
CA ARG A 455 -14.51 2.60 -3.65
C ARG A 455 -13.55 2.60 -4.84
N ALA A 456 -12.77 3.66 -5.05
CA ALA A 456 -11.79 3.76 -6.12
C ALA A 456 -10.37 3.32 -5.69
N LEU A 457 -10.18 2.97 -4.41
CA LEU A 457 -9.02 2.23 -3.94
C LEU A 457 -9.20 0.73 -4.19
N SER A 458 -8.12 0.06 -4.61
CA SER A 458 -8.07 -1.40 -4.62
C SER A 458 -6.67 -1.90 -4.25
N GLN A 459 -6.58 -3.10 -3.70
CA GLN A 459 -5.33 -3.72 -3.28
C GLN A 459 -5.10 -5.00 -4.07
N GLU A 460 -3.86 -5.22 -4.50
CA GLU A 460 -3.40 -6.41 -5.19
C GLU A 460 -2.07 -6.85 -4.57
N THR A 461 -1.78 -8.15 -4.54
CA THR A 461 -0.43 -8.65 -4.28
C THR A 461 0.05 -9.36 -5.54
N ASP A 462 1.14 -8.85 -6.12
CA ASP A 462 1.74 -9.42 -7.32
C ASP A 462 2.48 -10.73 -6.97
N PRO A 463 2.13 -11.86 -7.59
CA PRO A 463 2.72 -13.16 -7.26
C PRO A 463 4.16 -13.33 -7.78
N ASP A 464 4.59 -12.48 -8.72
CA ASP A 464 5.90 -12.57 -9.38
C ASP A 464 6.94 -11.64 -8.74
N THR A 465 6.53 -10.41 -8.38
CA THR A 465 7.39 -9.46 -7.66
C THR A 465 7.28 -9.59 -6.14
N GLY A 466 6.18 -10.14 -5.63
CA GLY A 466 5.85 -10.18 -4.20
C GLY A 466 5.38 -8.83 -3.64
N GLU A 467 5.25 -7.80 -4.47
CA GLU A 467 4.85 -6.46 -4.04
C GLU A 467 3.35 -6.40 -3.72
N THR A 468 3.00 -5.78 -2.59
CA THR A 468 1.63 -5.33 -2.36
C THR A 468 1.43 -3.99 -3.04
N LYS A 469 0.54 -3.94 -4.03
CA LYS A 469 0.20 -2.74 -4.81
C LYS A 469 -1.10 -2.14 -4.25
N LEU A 470 -1.05 -0.86 -3.92
CA LEU A 470 -2.24 -0.04 -3.70
C LEU A 470 -2.53 0.73 -4.99
N TRP A 471 -3.69 0.48 -5.56
CA TRP A 471 -4.21 1.08 -6.76
C TRP A 471 -5.20 2.21 -6.45
N GLY A 472 -5.23 3.23 -7.29
CA GLY A 472 -6.14 4.36 -7.16
C GLY A 472 -6.20 5.24 -8.41
N GLN A 473 -6.69 6.47 -8.23
CA GLN A 473 -6.95 7.39 -9.34
C GLN A 473 -5.80 8.36 -9.67
N GLY A 474 -4.71 8.37 -8.90
CA GLY A 474 -3.54 9.24 -9.13
C GLY A 474 -2.66 9.37 -7.90
N GLU A 475 -1.60 10.18 -8.00
CA GLU A 475 -0.59 10.33 -6.94
C GLU A 475 -1.16 11.03 -5.70
N VAL A 476 -1.99 12.06 -5.87
CA VAL A 476 -2.56 12.83 -4.75
C VAL A 476 -3.52 11.96 -3.95
N HIS A 477 -4.39 11.20 -4.64
CA HIS A 477 -5.28 10.22 -4.02
C HIS A 477 -4.47 9.20 -3.23
N LEU A 478 -3.50 8.50 -3.83
CA LEU A 478 -2.73 7.50 -3.09
C LEU A 478 -1.93 8.10 -1.93
N ARG A 479 -1.41 9.33 -2.06
CA ARG A 479 -0.77 10.02 -0.94
C ARG A 479 -1.76 10.33 0.19
N ILE A 480 -3.02 10.68 -0.10
CA ILE A 480 -4.07 10.84 0.93
C ILE A 480 -4.32 9.52 1.66
N ALA A 481 -4.38 8.39 0.95
CA ALA A 481 -4.53 7.08 1.58
C ALA A 481 -3.35 6.73 2.50
N LEU A 482 -2.10 6.99 2.07
CA LEU A 482 -0.90 6.81 2.89
C LEU A 482 -0.88 7.74 4.12
N ASP A 483 -1.29 9.01 3.97
CA ASP A 483 -1.41 9.95 5.09
C ASP A 483 -2.47 9.48 6.11
N LYS A 484 -3.61 8.92 5.64
CA LYS A 484 -4.62 8.30 6.51
C LYS A 484 -4.04 7.09 7.27
N LEU A 485 -3.23 6.22 6.63
CA LEU A 485 -2.54 5.11 7.31
C LEU A 485 -1.62 5.59 8.44
N ALA A 486 -0.78 6.59 8.17
CA ALA A 486 0.13 7.13 9.17
C ALA A 486 -0.62 7.90 10.28
N GLY A 487 -1.52 8.80 9.92
CA GLY A 487 -2.21 9.71 10.84
C GLY A 487 -3.32 9.06 11.66
N ARG A 488 -4.22 8.30 11.01
CA ARG A 488 -5.42 7.71 11.64
C ARG A 488 -5.16 6.32 12.23
N PHE A 489 -4.29 5.52 11.61
CA PHE A 489 -4.01 4.14 12.01
C PHE A 489 -2.62 3.93 12.64
N HIS A 490 -1.74 4.93 12.59
CA HIS A 490 -0.35 4.83 13.06
C HIS A 490 0.43 3.68 12.40
N VAL A 491 0.32 3.56 11.08
CA VAL A 491 1.08 2.62 10.26
C VAL A 491 1.93 3.45 9.30
N GLU A 492 3.24 3.49 9.53
CA GLU A 492 4.17 4.11 8.58
C GLU A 492 4.46 3.14 7.43
N VAL A 493 4.29 3.64 6.21
CA VAL A 493 4.40 2.84 4.98
C VAL A 493 5.40 3.54 4.05
N ASP A 494 6.41 2.78 3.61
CA ASP A 494 7.30 3.18 2.54
C ASP A 494 6.68 2.76 1.20
N SER A 495 6.88 3.59 0.16
CA SER A 495 6.14 3.47 -1.11
C SER A 495 7.02 3.78 -2.32
N GLN A 496 6.89 3.00 -3.39
CA GLN A 496 7.58 3.20 -4.68
C GLN A 496 6.63 2.92 -5.86
N LEU A 497 7.05 3.26 -7.09
CA LEU A 497 6.35 2.78 -8.29
C LEU A 497 6.51 1.25 -8.36
N PRO A 498 5.43 0.47 -8.63
CA PRO A 498 5.53 -0.98 -8.73
C PRO A 498 6.47 -1.42 -9.86
N GLN A 499 7.17 -2.53 -9.65
CA GLN A 499 8.00 -3.09 -10.70
C GLN A 499 7.14 -3.82 -11.75
N PRO A 500 7.48 -3.73 -13.05
CA PRO A 500 6.88 -4.60 -14.06
C PRO A 500 7.23 -6.06 -13.76
N ALA A 501 6.26 -6.96 -13.88
CA ALA A 501 6.44 -8.40 -13.74
C ALA A 501 7.18 -9.00 -14.95
N TYR A 502 8.45 -8.65 -15.11
CA TYR A 502 9.32 -9.22 -16.14
C TYR A 502 9.44 -10.73 -15.96
N LYS A 503 9.51 -11.45 -17.08
CA LYS A 503 9.73 -12.89 -17.14
C LYS A 503 10.99 -13.18 -17.94
N GLU A 504 11.44 -14.41 -17.90
CA GLU A 504 12.45 -14.90 -18.83
C GLU A 504 11.99 -16.21 -19.50
N THR A 505 12.71 -16.60 -20.53
CA THR A 505 12.38 -17.71 -21.42
C THR A 505 13.63 -18.06 -22.22
N ILE A 506 13.57 -19.04 -23.11
CA ILE A 506 14.72 -19.49 -23.91
C ILE A 506 14.43 -19.35 -25.41
N ARG A 507 15.46 -19.09 -26.22
CA ARG A 507 15.35 -19.13 -27.69
C ARG A 507 15.70 -20.49 -28.27
N LYS A 508 16.48 -21.30 -27.55
CA LYS A 508 17.07 -22.54 -28.05
C LYS A 508 16.90 -23.67 -27.04
N GLY A 509 16.57 -24.86 -27.53
CA GLY A 509 16.53 -26.06 -26.70
C GLY A 509 17.91 -26.68 -26.46
N GLY A 510 18.04 -27.47 -25.39
CA GLY A 510 19.27 -28.17 -25.03
C GLY A 510 18.99 -29.43 -24.20
N GLU A 511 19.87 -30.43 -24.31
CA GLU A 511 19.87 -31.57 -23.39
C GLU A 511 20.80 -31.28 -22.21
N HIS A 512 20.39 -31.68 -21.01
CA HIS A 512 21.15 -31.50 -19.79
C HIS A 512 21.11 -32.74 -18.89
N HIS A 513 22.20 -32.99 -18.16
CA HIS A 513 22.37 -34.13 -17.26
C HIS A 513 22.61 -33.63 -15.84
N ALA A 514 21.67 -33.90 -14.94
CA ALA A 514 21.76 -33.49 -13.54
C ALA A 514 21.86 -34.71 -12.63
N ARG A 515 22.84 -34.69 -11.73
CA ARG A 515 23.14 -35.80 -10.82
C ARG A 515 23.32 -35.32 -9.39
N HIS A 516 22.37 -35.68 -8.54
CA HIS A 516 22.43 -35.46 -7.10
C HIS A 516 22.86 -36.75 -6.39
N LYS A 517 24.03 -36.74 -5.74
CA LYS A 517 24.52 -37.88 -4.95
C LYS A 517 25.10 -37.40 -3.62
N ARG A 518 24.54 -37.88 -2.51
CA ARG A 518 25.00 -37.64 -1.14
C ARG A 518 25.01 -38.95 -0.36
N GLN A 519 26.17 -39.34 0.16
CA GLN A 519 26.34 -40.56 0.96
C GLN A 519 26.65 -40.18 2.42
N THR A 520 25.60 -39.87 3.17
CA THR A 520 25.66 -39.75 4.63
C THR A 520 25.62 -41.15 5.28
N GLY A 521 25.97 -41.26 6.56
CA GLY A 521 25.94 -42.54 7.29
C GLY A 521 24.55 -43.10 7.64
N GLY A 522 23.49 -42.64 6.93
CA GLY A 522 22.10 -43.05 7.11
C GLY A 522 21.47 -43.39 5.74
N HIS A 523 20.19 -43.06 5.54
CA HIS A 523 19.59 -43.10 4.21
C HIS A 523 20.32 -42.10 3.29
N GLY A 524 20.97 -42.60 2.23
CA GLY A 524 21.63 -41.75 1.25
C GLY A 524 20.62 -40.96 0.41
N GLN A 525 21.15 -40.09 -0.45
CA GLN A 525 20.39 -39.43 -1.50
C GLN A 525 21.06 -39.72 -2.85
N PHE A 526 20.31 -40.29 -3.78
CA PHE A 526 20.76 -40.55 -5.14
C PHE A 526 19.64 -40.29 -6.14
N ALA A 527 19.90 -39.41 -7.09
CA ALA A 527 19.09 -39.21 -8.29
C ALA A 527 19.99 -38.78 -9.44
N ASP A 528 19.73 -39.32 -10.62
CA ASP A 528 20.44 -39.00 -11.86
C ASP A 528 19.37 -38.89 -12.94
N ILE A 529 19.30 -37.77 -13.65
CA ILE A 529 18.29 -37.51 -14.68
C ILE A 529 18.90 -36.84 -15.90
N LYS A 530 18.37 -37.18 -17.08
CA LYS A 530 18.65 -36.48 -18.34
C LYS A 530 17.36 -35.85 -18.85
N VAL A 531 17.39 -34.54 -19.04
CA VAL A 531 16.24 -33.77 -19.53
C VAL A 531 16.58 -33.09 -20.86
N ALA A 532 15.58 -32.94 -21.72
CA ALA A 532 15.63 -32.01 -22.85
C ALA A 532 14.74 -30.81 -22.54
N ILE A 533 15.33 -29.63 -22.51
CA ILE A 533 14.65 -28.34 -22.35
C ILE A 533 14.39 -27.77 -23.75
N ALA A 534 13.19 -27.27 -24.03
CA ALA A 534 12.81 -26.70 -25.31
C ALA A 534 11.91 -25.46 -25.15
N PRO A 535 12.02 -24.45 -26.03
CA PRO A 535 11.10 -23.32 -26.03
C PRO A 535 9.68 -23.74 -26.44
N GLN A 536 8.68 -23.04 -25.90
CA GLN A 536 7.28 -23.11 -26.34
C GLN A 536 6.88 -21.82 -27.05
N PRO A 537 5.74 -21.79 -27.77
CA PRO A 537 5.10 -20.55 -28.22
C PRO A 537 4.80 -19.60 -27.05
N ARG A 538 4.81 -18.29 -27.31
CA ARG A 538 4.53 -17.26 -26.29
C ARG A 538 3.13 -17.46 -25.69
N GLY A 539 3.04 -17.46 -24.35
CA GLY A 539 1.79 -17.69 -23.62
C GLY A 539 1.36 -19.15 -23.49
N ALA A 540 2.17 -20.11 -23.95
CA ALA A 540 1.90 -21.53 -23.74
C ALA A 540 2.26 -22.01 -22.32
N GLY A 541 3.07 -21.24 -21.57
CA GLY A 541 3.42 -21.56 -20.18
C GLY A 541 4.41 -22.73 -20.07
N PHE A 542 4.24 -23.55 -19.01
CA PHE A 542 5.10 -24.69 -18.74
C PHE A 542 4.47 -26.01 -19.20
N ALA A 543 5.27 -26.90 -19.79
CA ALA A 543 4.88 -28.28 -20.06
C ALA A 543 5.95 -29.28 -19.58
N PHE A 544 5.53 -30.33 -18.88
CA PHE A 544 6.37 -31.47 -18.55
C PHE A 544 6.00 -32.70 -19.38
N HIS A 545 7.01 -33.45 -19.83
CA HIS A 545 6.83 -34.67 -20.62
C HIS A 545 7.70 -35.81 -20.08
N ASP A 546 7.10 -36.96 -19.81
CA ASP A 546 7.82 -38.19 -19.46
C ASP A 546 8.06 -39.06 -20.71
N ARG A 547 9.31 -39.49 -20.92
CA ARG A 547 9.71 -40.47 -21.94
C ARG A 547 10.52 -41.63 -21.36
N ILE A 548 10.51 -41.83 -20.04
CA ILE A 548 11.26 -42.89 -19.36
C ILE A 548 10.83 -44.28 -19.86
N VAL A 549 11.80 -45.02 -20.41
CA VAL A 549 11.65 -46.41 -20.84
C VAL A 549 12.30 -47.34 -19.79
N GLY A 550 11.76 -48.55 -19.62
CA GLY A 550 12.38 -49.61 -18.82
C GLY A 550 12.44 -49.39 -17.31
N GLY A 551 11.88 -48.30 -16.79
CA GLY A 551 11.90 -47.98 -15.36
C GLY A 551 13.22 -47.38 -14.86
N ALA A 552 14.01 -46.77 -15.76
CA ALA A 552 15.27 -46.09 -15.44
C ALA A 552 15.12 -45.02 -14.35
N VAL A 553 13.96 -44.36 -14.31
CA VAL A 553 13.43 -43.64 -13.13
C VAL A 553 12.11 -44.32 -12.70
N PRO A 554 11.95 -44.69 -11.42
CA PRO A 554 10.69 -45.24 -10.91
C PRO A 554 9.55 -44.23 -11.04
N ARG A 555 8.39 -44.65 -11.59
CA ARG A 555 7.23 -43.77 -11.88
C ARG A 555 6.78 -42.92 -10.71
N GLN A 556 6.89 -43.42 -9.48
CA GLN A 556 6.55 -42.71 -8.25
C GLN A 556 7.41 -41.45 -7.99
N PHE A 557 8.62 -41.36 -8.56
CA PHE A 557 9.52 -40.22 -8.39
C PHE A 557 9.42 -39.19 -9.52
N ILE A 558 8.70 -39.48 -10.62
CA ILE A 558 8.55 -38.57 -11.75
C ILE A 558 7.83 -37.26 -11.36
N PRO A 559 6.74 -37.27 -10.55
CA PRO A 559 6.14 -36.03 -10.03
C PRO A 559 7.09 -35.21 -9.16
N ALA A 560 8.05 -35.86 -8.49
CA ALA A 560 9.06 -35.16 -7.70
C ALA A 560 10.09 -34.45 -8.60
N VAL A 561 10.47 -35.07 -9.74
CA VAL A 561 11.29 -34.39 -10.77
C VAL A 561 10.57 -33.18 -11.34
N GLU A 562 9.30 -33.32 -11.71
CA GLU A 562 8.46 -32.21 -12.22
C GLU A 562 8.34 -31.06 -11.21
N ALA A 563 8.06 -31.37 -9.94
CA ALA A 563 8.04 -30.37 -8.87
C ALA A 563 9.41 -29.69 -8.67
N GLY A 564 10.51 -30.41 -8.85
CA GLY A 564 11.87 -29.87 -8.81
C GLY A 564 12.17 -28.93 -9.99
N VAL A 565 11.73 -29.31 -11.18
CA VAL A 565 11.78 -28.47 -12.38
C VAL A 565 11.00 -27.18 -12.17
N LEU A 566 9.74 -27.25 -11.71
CA LEU A 566 8.91 -26.08 -11.41
C LEU A 566 9.57 -25.11 -10.42
N GLU A 567 10.21 -25.62 -9.36
CA GLU A 567 11.01 -24.79 -8.44
C GLU A 567 12.23 -24.16 -9.11
N GLY A 568 12.91 -24.89 -10.00
CA GLY A 568 14.01 -24.36 -10.80
C GLY A 568 13.59 -23.25 -11.78
N LEU A 569 12.33 -23.26 -12.24
CA LEU A 569 11.77 -22.24 -13.12
C LEU A 569 11.32 -20.96 -12.39
N GLN A 570 11.26 -20.94 -11.04
CA GLN A 570 10.91 -19.72 -10.29
C GLN A 570 11.96 -18.61 -10.42
N ARG A 571 13.22 -18.97 -10.72
CA ARG A 571 14.33 -18.03 -10.94
C ARG A 571 15.32 -18.62 -11.95
N GLY A 572 15.25 -18.14 -13.19
CA GLY A 572 16.19 -18.49 -14.24
C GLY A 572 17.49 -17.66 -14.22
N PRO A 573 18.37 -17.86 -15.23
CA PRO A 573 19.67 -17.19 -15.32
C PRO A 573 19.66 -15.66 -15.31
N LEU A 574 18.56 -15.01 -15.73
CA LEU A 574 18.45 -13.54 -15.73
C LEU A 574 17.90 -12.99 -14.39
N GLY A 575 17.43 -13.86 -13.50
CA GLY A 575 16.91 -13.51 -12.16
C GLY A 575 15.40 -13.35 -12.08
N PHE A 576 14.66 -13.83 -13.08
CA PHE A 576 13.21 -13.71 -13.23
C PHE A 576 12.54 -15.10 -13.34
N PRO A 577 11.21 -15.19 -13.18
CA PRO A 577 10.47 -16.42 -13.42
C PRO A 577 10.51 -16.84 -14.90
N VAL A 578 10.79 -18.12 -15.15
CA VAL A 578 10.92 -18.71 -16.48
C VAL A 578 9.57 -19.18 -16.99
N VAL A 579 9.20 -18.78 -18.21
CA VAL A 579 7.93 -19.13 -18.87
C VAL A 579 8.14 -19.58 -20.32
N ASP A 580 7.11 -20.16 -20.92
CA ASP A 580 7.09 -20.68 -22.29
C ASP A 580 8.22 -21.70 -22.54
N VAL A 581 8.30 -22.73 -21.69
CA VAL A 581 9.28 -23.81 -21.79
C VAL A 581 8.64 -25.20 -21.61
N ALA A 582 9.14 -26.17 -22.36
CA ALA A 582 8.85 -27.58 -22.22
C ALA A 582 10.08 -28.31 -21.67
N VAL A 583 9.88 -29.21 -20.70
CA VAL A 583 10.94 -30.07 -20.15
C VAL A 583 10.54 -31.52 -20.32
N THR A 584 11.35 -32.27 -21.08
CA THR A 584 11.14 -33.70 -21.33
C THR A 584 12.16 -34.52 -20.53
N LEU A 585 11.69 -35.36 -19.61
CA LEU A 585 12.51 -36.34 -18.91
C LEU A 585 12.75 -37.55 -19.84
N ASN A 586 13.98 -37.66 -20.37
CA ASN A 586 14.33 -38.67 -21.37
C ASN A 586 14.87 -39.97 -20.75
N ASP A 587 15.68 -39.86 -19.70
CA ASP A 587 16.44 -40.98 -19.12
C ASP A 587 16.85 -40.63 -17.67
N GLY A 588 17.38 -41.60 -16.92
CA GLY A 588 17.91 -41.38 -15.57
C GLY A 588 18.42 -42.65 -14.90
N GLN A 589 18.84 -42.54 -13.64
CA GLN A 589 19.22 -43.68 -12.80
C GLN A 589 18.73 -43.49 -11.37
N PHE A 590 18.40 -44.60 -10.71
CA PHE A 590 18.05 -44.64 -9.29
C PHE A 590 18.88 -45.72 -8.56
N HIS A 591 18.96 -45.60 -7.24
CA HIS A 591 19.54 -46.59 -6.35
C HIS A 591 18.46 -47.08 -5.38
N ALA A 592 18.31 -48.38 -5.21
CA ALA A 592 17.17 -48.98 -4.51
C ALA A 592 17.04 -48.57 -3.02
N VAL A 593 18.13 -48.10 -2.40
CA VAL A 593 18.17 -47.69 -0.98
C VAL A 593 18.35 -46.18 -0.79
N ASP A 594 19.08 -45.52 -1.70
CA ASP A 594 19.43 -44.10 -1.56
C ASP A 594 18.56 -43.16 -2.41
N SER A 595 17.72 -43.67 -3.32
CA SER A 595 16.80 -42.82 -4.06
C SER A 595 15.55 -42.47 -3.26
N SER A 596 15.19 -41.20 -3.27
CA SER A 596 14.01 -40.65 -2.60
C SER A 596 13.39 -39.54 -3.46
N GLU A 597 12.12 -39.19 -3.17
CA GLU A 597 11.43 -38.07 -3.81
C GLU A 597 12.23 -36.78 -3.70
N MET A 598 12.77 -36.47 -2.51
CA MET A 598 13.59 -35.28 -2.28
C MET A 598 14.86 -35.29 -3.15
N ALA A 599 15.50 -36.45 -3.35
CA ALA A 599 16.69 -36.54 -4.21
C ALA A 599 16.35 -36.24 -5.68
N PHE A 600 15.26 -36.81 -6.20
CA PHE A 600 14.79 -36.57 -7.57
C PHE A 600 14.28 -35.14 -7.77
N LYS A 601 13.67 -34.54 -6.74
CA LYS A 601 13.27 -33.13 -6.72
C LYS A 601 14.48 -32.20 -6.75
N THR A 602 15.52 -32.47 -5.96
CA THR A 602 16.79 -31.72 -6.03
C THR A 602 17.43 -31.84 -7.42
N ALA A 603 17.48 -33.04 -8.01
CA ALA A 603 18.02 -33.23 -9.36
C ALA A 603 17.21 -32.48 -10.44
N GLY A 604 15.87 -32.46 -10.33
CA GLY A 604 14.99 -31.67 -11.21
C GLY A 604 15.28 -30.18 -11.16
N ARG A 605 15.54 -29.64 -9.95
CA ARG A 605 15.92 -28.23 -9.75
C ARG A 605 17.29 -27.92 -10.35
N MET A 606 18.29 -28.75 -10.06
CA MET A 606 19.65 -28.63 -10.62
C MET A 606 19.62 -28.63 -12.15
N ALA A 607 18.82 -29.51 -12.76
CA ALA A 607 18.70 -29.59 -14.21
C ALA A 607 18.25 -28.29 -14.89
N MET A 608 17.44 -27.47 -14.20
CA MET A 608 17.06 -26.15 -14.70
C MET A 608 18.14 -25.10 -14.43
N GLN A 609 18.70 -25.09 -13.21
CA GLN A 609 19.74 -24.13 -12.80
C GLN A 609 20.99 -24.24 -13.68
N ASP A 610 21.42 -25.46 -13.99
CA ASP A 610 22.61 -25.75 -14.80
C ASP A 610 22.28 -25.81 -16.32
N GLY A 611 21.04 -26.14 -16.69
CA GLY A 611 20.62 -26.31 -18.09
C GLY A 611 20.20 -25.02 -18.80
N LEU A 612 19.43 -24.14 -18.12
CA LEU A 612 18.91 -22.90 -18.73
C LEU A 612 19.99 -21.91 -19.20
N PRO A 613 21.15 -21.73 -18.53
CA PRO A 613 22.23 -20.85 -19.02
C PRO A 613 22.72 -21.21 -20.44
N HIS A 614 22.57 -22.47 -20.86
CA HIS A 614 23.00 -22.96 -22.16
C HIS A 614 21.91 -22.89 -23.25
N CYS A 615 20.71 -22.40 -22.92
CA CYS A 615 19.53 -22.40 -23.79
C CYS A 615 19.26 -21.03 -24.47
N GLU A 616 20.21 -20.10 -24.44
CA GLU A 616 20.03 -18.71 -24.92
C GLU A 616 18.84 -18.02 -24.21
N PRO A 617 18.93 -17.75 -22.90
CA PRO A 617 17.87 -17.11 -22.13
C PRO A 617 17.66 -15.66 -22.56
N VAL A 618 16.40 -15.23 -22.61
CA VAL A 618 15.99 -13.86 -22.99
C VAL A 618 14.92 -13.30 -22.06
N LEU A 619 14.92 -11.98 -21.91
CA LEU A 619 13.99 -11.25 -21.06
C LEU A 619 12.68 -10.96 -21.80
N LEU A 620 11.57 -11.08 -21.10
CA LEU A 620 10.22 -10.75 -21.56
C LEU A 620 9.65 -9.59 -20.73
N GLU A 621 9.09 -8.58 -21.38
CA GLU A 621 8.29 -7.53 -20.75
C GLU A 621 6.78 -7.75 -21.00
N PRO A 622 5.92 -7.48 -20.00
CA PRO A 622 4.47 -7.52 -20.18
C PRO A 622 3.96 -6.33 -21.01
N ILE A 623 3.16 -6.63 -22.03
CA ILE A 623 2.48 -5.68 -22.90
C ILE A 623 1.00 -5.65 -22.53
N HIS A 624 0.47 -4.46 -22.31
CA HIS A 624 -0.94 -4.24 -21.99
C HIS A 624 -1.67 -3.64 -23.20
N LEU A 625 -2.90 -4.07 -23.43
CA LEU A 625 -3.86 -3.34 -24.25
C LEU A 625 -4.36 -2.14 -23.42
N VAL A 626 -4.09 -0.94 -23.92
CA VAL A 626 -4.50 0.33 -23.32
C VAL A 626 -5.57 0.97 -24.18
N ARG A 627 -6.65 1.44 -23.54
CA ARG A 627 -7.72 2.24 -24.17
C ARG A 627 -7.79 3.59 -23.51
N VAL A 628 -7.44 4.65 -24.24
CA VAL A 628 -7.38 6.03 -23.74
C VAL A 628 -8.63 6.79 -24.22
N SER A 629 -9.45 7.27 -23.29
CA SER A 629 -10.63 8.09 -23.57
C SER A 629 -10.32 9.58 -23.42
N VAL A 630 -10.53 10.36 -24.49
CA VAL A 630 -10.32 11.84 -24.51
C VAL A 630 -11.32 12.55 -25.43
N PRO A 631 -11.55 13.87 -25.28
CA PRO A 631 -12.22 14.65 -26.32
C PRO A 631 -11.40 14.67 -27.61
N ASN A 632 -12.06 14.68 -28.75
CA ASN A 632 -11.47 14.59 -30.09
C ASN A 632 -10.40 15.67 -30.39
N ALA A 633 -10.51 16.86 -29.77
CA ALA A 633 -9.53 17.93 -29.85
C ALA A 633 -8.13 17.56 -29.28
N TYR A 634 -8.03 16.50 -28.48
CA TYR A 634 -6.79 16.02 -27.87
C TYR A 634 -6.22 14.76 -28.53
N THR A 635 -6.97 14.04 -29.37
CA THR A 635 -6.61 12.74 -29.95
C THR A 635 -5.22 12.73 -30.59
N SER A 636 -4.88 13.74 -31.40
CA SER A 636 -3.55 13.87 -32.02
C SER A 636 -2.40 13.99 -31.02
N LYS A 637 -2.61 14.65 -29.87
CA LYS A 637 -1.61 14.73 -28.78
C LYS A 637 -1.44 13.38 -28.09
N ILE A 638 -2.52 12.61 -27.95
CA ILE A 638 -2.49 11.28 -27.32
C ILE A 638 -1.73 10.27 -28.20
N HIS A 639 -1.90 10.32 -29.53
CA HIS A 639 -1.05 9.54 -30.43
C HIS A 639 0.44 9.85 -30.24
N GLY A 640 0.80 11.12 -30.07
CA GLY A 640 2.18 11.54 -29.76
C GLY A 640 2.69 11.00 -28.43
N LEU A 641 1.89 11.13 -27.35
CA LEU A 641 2.19 10.62 -26.01
C LEU A 641 2.46 9.10 -26.02
N LEU A 642 1.53 8.33 -26.57
CA LEU A 642 1.63 6.87 -26.62
C LEU A 642 2.83 6.42 -27.48
N SER A 643 3.07 7.07 -28.63
CA SER A 643 4.21 6.75 -29.51
C SER A 643 5.56 7.04 -28.83
N ALA A 644 5.66 8.10 -28.03
CA ALA A 644 6.86 8.41 -27.26
C ALA A 644 7.14 7.36 -26.17
N ARG A 645 6.09 6.75 -25.62
CA ARG A 645 6.09 5.70 -24.59
C ARG A 645 6.15 4.27 -25.17
N ARG A 646 6.86 4.09 -26.30
CA ARG A 646 7.02 2.82 -27.03
C ARG A 646 5.68 2.15 -27.46
N GLY A 647 4.59 2.90 -27.52
CA GLY A 647 3.26 2.37 -27.82
C GLY A 647 3.03 2.06 -29.29
N GLN A 648 2.48 0.88 -29.56
CA GLN A 648 1.97 0.51 -30.87
C GLN A 648 0.48 0.86 -30.95
N ILE A 649 0.16 1.94 -31.66
CA ILE A 649 -1.23 2.32 -31.94
C ILE A 649 -1.92 1.23 -32.78
N LEU A 650 -3.11 0.82 -32.35
CA LEU A 650 -3.97 -0.12 -33.07
C LEU A 650 -5.04 0.61 -33.89
N GLY A 651 -5.57 1.70 -33.35
CA GLY A 651 -6.59 2.54 -33.98
C GLY A 651 -7.17 3.55 -33.01
N PHE A 652 -8.17 4.30 -33.47
CA PHE A 652 -9.05 5.09 -32.62
C PHE A 652 -10.44 5.14 -33.26
N ASP A 653 -11.47 5.20 -32.43
CA ASP A 653 -12.88 5.29 -32.84
C ASP A 653 -13.60 6.30 -31.94
N ALA A 654 -14.76 6.80 -32.40
CA ALA A 654 -15.62 7.64 -31.55
C ALA A 654 -16.11 6.82 -30.34
N ARG A 655 -16.00 7.39 -29.13
CA ARG A 655 -16.32 6.69 -27.88
C ARG A 655 -17.84 6.46 -27.76
N PRO A 656 -18.33 5.21 -27.65
CA PRO A 656 -19.75 4.92 -27.58
C PRO A 656 -20.45 5.66 -26.43
N GLY A 657 -21.53 6.39 -26.75
CA GLY A 657 -22.31 7.15 -25.79
C GLY A 657 -21.67 8.45 -25.30
N TRP A 658 -20.58 8.93 -25.93
CA TRP A 658 -19.92 10.20 -25.60
C TRP A 658 -19.73 11.06 -26.87
N GLU A 659 -20.57 12.07 -27.06
CA GLU A 659 -20.45 12.99 -28.20
C GLU A 659 -19.17 13.83 -28.11
N GLY A 660 -18.41 13.90 -29.19
CA GLY A 660 -17.15 14.65 -29.25
C GLY A 660 -15.95 14.00 -28.55
N TRP A 661 -16.04 12.72 -28.16
CA TRP A 661 -14.95 11.95 -27.55
C TRP A 661 -14.50 10.80 -28.45
N ASP A 662 -13.20 10.51 -28.40
CA ASP A 662 -12.56 9.37 -29.05
C ASP A 662 -12.02 8.39 -27.99
N GLU A 663 -11.92 7.12 -28.36
CA GLU A 663 -11.16 6.09 -27.66
C GLU A 663 -9.99 5.63 -28.53
N VAL A 664 -8.76 5.90 -28.08
CA VAL A 664 -7.52 5.49 -28.76
C VAL A 664 -7.06 4.16 -28.16
N GLN A 665 -6.85 3.15 -29.01
CA GLN A 665 -6.37 1.82 -28.60
C GLN A 665 -4.90 1.63 -28.98
N ALA A 666 -4.09 1.13 -28.05
CA ALA A 666 -2.67 0.86 -28.26
C ALA A 666 -2.17 -0.31 -27.41
N TYR A 667 -1.16 -1.02 -27.90
CA TYR A 667 -0.32 -1.85 -27.05
C TYR A 667 0.77 -1.00 -26.41
N LEU A 668 0.94 -1.12 -25.09
CA LEU A 668 1.94 -0.37 -24.33
C LEU A 668 2.66 -1.29 -23.33
N PRO A 669 4.01 -1.24 -23.22
CA PRO A 669 4.71 -1.99 -22.18
C PRO A 669 4.34 -1.51 -20.78
N ALA A 670 4.19 -2.42 -19.81
CA ALA A 670 3.74 -2.05 -18.47
C ALA A 670 4.70 -1.08 -17.75
N ALA A 671 5.99 -1.10 -18.10
CA ALA A 671 7.00 -0.15 -17.62
C ALA A 671 6.68 1.32 -17.97
N GLU A 672 5.86 1.56 -18.99
CA GLU A 672 5.52 2.88 -19.52
C GLU A 672 4.16 3.41 -19.00
N LEU A 673 3.46 2.61 -18.17
CA LEU A 673 2.14 2.94 -17.60
C LEU A 673 2.20 3.78 -16.33
N GLY A 674 3.31 3.69 -15.56
CA GLY A 674 3.35 4.14 -14.16
C GLY A 674 2.86 5.57 -13.94
N ASP A 675 3.35 6.51 -14.76
CA ASP A 675 3.02 7.94 -14.74
C ASP A 675 2.12 8.38 -15.91
N LEU A 676 1.60 7.43 -16.73
CA LEU A 676 0.82 7.73 -17.93
C LEU A 676 -0.41 8.62 -17.64
N ILE A 677 -1.11 8.39 -16.52
CA ILE A 677 -2.28 9.17 -16.14
C ILE A 677 -1.94 10.64 -15.84
N ILE A 678 -0.74 10.90 -15.34
CA ILE A 678 -0.28 12.24 -14.95
C ILE A 678 -0.03 13.07 -16.22
N GLU A 679 0.72 12.53 -17.18
CA GLU A 679 0.95 13.18 -18.47
C GLU A 679 -0.34 13.31 -19.29
N LEU A 680 -1.16 12.26 -19.34
CA LEU A 680 -2.45 12.26 -20.03
C LEU A 680 -3.32 13.42 -19.52
N ARG A 681 -3.55 13.50 -18.20
CA ARG A 681 -4.36 14.57 -17.61
C ARG A 681 -3.75 15.94 -17.83
N SER A 682 -2.43 16.09 -17.75
CA SER A 682 -1.73 17.35 -18.02
C SER A 682 -1.99 17.84 -19.46
N LEU A 683 -1.90 16.95 -20.45
CA LEU A 683 -2.17 17.29 -21.86
C LEU A 683 -3.65 17.60 -22.15
N THR A 684 -4.57 17.00 -21.39
CA THR A 684 -6.04 17.10 -21.60
C THR A 684 -6.74 18.05 -20.61
N GLN A 685 -6.01 18.84 -19.81
CA GLN A 685 -6.61 19.69 -18.77
C GLN A 685 -7.47 18.91 -17.73
N GLY A 686 -7.03 17.71 -17.36
CA GLY A 686 -7.62 16.88 -16.30
C GLY A 686 -8.63 15.82 -16.73
N ILE A 687 -9.19 15.88 -17.95
CA ILE A 687 -10.35 15.05 -18.34
C ILE A 687 -10.03 13.70 -18.99
N GLY A 688 -8.80 13.49 -19.46
CA GLY A 688 -8.36 12.22 -20.04
C GLY A 688 -8.23 11.12 -18.99
N SER A 689 -8.63 9.91 -19.37
CA SER A 689 -8.44 8.69 -18.57
C SER A 689 -8.14 7.50 -19.47
N PHE A 690 -7.67 6.39 -18.90
CA PHE A 690 -7.45 5.15 -19.65
C PHE A 690 -7.91 3.93 -18.87
N THR A 691 -8.02 2.80 -19.57
CA THR A 691 -8.04 1.47 -18.96
C THR A 691 -6.91 0.65 -19.56
N ALA A 692 -6.34 -0.27 -18.76
CA ALA A 692 -5.27 -1.15 -19.21
C ALA A 692 -5.53 -2.59 -18.75
N SER A 693 -5.24 -3.55 -19.62
CA SER A 693 -5.34 -4.99 -19.32
C SER A 693 -4.15 -5.71 -19.96
N PHE A 694 -3.59 -6.70 -19.26
CA PHE A 694 -2.54 -7.57 -19.82
C PHE A 694 -3.02 -8.24 -21.12
N ASP A 695 -2.16 -8.24 -22.14
CA ASP A 695 -2.44 -8.84 -23.45
C ASP A 695 -1.44 -9.98 -23.74
N HIS A 696 -0.13 -9.71 -23.74
CA HIS A 696 0.90 -10.72 -23.99
C HIS A 696 2.28 -10.36 -23.39
N LEU A 697 3.22 -11.30 -23.45
CA LEU A 697 4.65 -11.09 -23.16
C LEU A 697 5.43 -10.89 -24.47
N SER A 698 6.28 -9.86 -24.53
CA SER A 698 7.15 -9.56 -25.68
C SER A 698 8.63 -9.57 -25.29
N GLU A 699 9.52 -9.89 -26.22
CA GLU A 699 10.97 -9.92 -25.96
C GLU A 699 11.56 -8.52 -25.83
N LEU A 700 12.09 -8.19 -24.65
CA LEU A 700 12.83 -6.97 -24.40
C LEU A 700 14.32 -7.22 -24.74
N THR A 701 14.92 -6.33 -25.54
CA THR A 701 16.29 -6.50 -26.06
C THR A 701 17.14 -5.23 -25.94
N GLY A 702 18.46 -5.40 -26.10
CA GLY A 702 19.44 -4.32 -26.05
C GLY A 702 19.54 -3.65 -24.67
N ARG A 703 19.90 -2.36 -24.67
CA ARG A 703 20.26 -1.60 -23.45
C ARG A 703 19.18 -1.55 -22.36
N LEU A 704 17.91 -1.68 -22.73
CA LEU A 704 16.82 -1.74 -21.74
C LEU A 704 16.82 -3.08 -21.00
N ALA A 705 16.92 -4.20 -21.72
CA ALA A 705 17.05 -5.53 -21.13
C ALA A 705 18.30 -5.63 -20.24
N GLU A 706 19.45 -5.17 -20.75
CA GLU A 706 20.72 -5.16 -20.00
C GLU A 706 20.58 -4.43 -18.65
N ARG A 707 19.91 -3.27 -18.64
CA ARG A 707 19.68 -2.49 -17.40
C ARG A 707 18.74 -3.20 -16.44
N VAL A 708 17.65 -3.79 -16.92
CA VAL A 708 16.69 -4.53 -16.08
C VAL A 708 17.37 -5.72 -15.41
N VAL A 709 18.17 -6.50 -16.16
CA VAL A 709 18.93 -7.64 -15.62
C VAL A 709 20.00 -7.17 -14.62
N GLN A 710 20.74 -6.10 -14.90
CA GLN A 710 21.74 -5.54 -13.97
C GLN A 710 21.12 -5.08 -12.65
N ASN A 711 20.00 -4.34 -12.72
CA ASN A 711 19.28 -3.91 -11.52
C ASN A 711 18.79 -5.12 -10.70
N ARG A 712 18.21 -6.13 -11.36
CA ARG A 712 17.73 -7.34 -10.70
C ARG A 712 18.85 -8.13 -10.03
N GLN A 713 20.01 -8.24 -10.67
CA GLN A 713 21.19 -8.88 -10.08
C GLN A 713 21.69 -8.11 -8.85
N ALA A 714 21.68 -6.78 -8.89
CA ALA A 714 22.01 -5.94 -7.74
C ALA A 714 21.04 -6.16 -6.56
N GLU A 715 19.72 -6.12 -6.80
CA GLU A 715 18.69 -6.40 -5.78
C GLU A 715 18.88 -7.78 -5.12
N LEU A 716 19.04 -8.82 -5.94
CA LEU A 716 19.24 -10.19 -5.46
C LEU A 716 20.50 -10.32 -4.61
N SER A 717 21.56 -9.56 -4.93
CA SER A 717 22.79 -9.51 -4.14
C SER A 717 22.63 -8.77 -2.81
N SER A 718 21.87 -7.66 -2.78
CA SER A 718 21.62 -6.90 -1.55
C SER A 718 20.71 -7.65 -0.58
N THR A 719 19.62 -8.27 -1.07
CA THR A 719 18.70 -9.07 -0.24
C THR A 719 19.41 -10.24 0.45
N MET A 720 20.36 -10.87 -0.24
CA MET A 720 21.18 -11.94 0.34
C MET A 720 22.11 -11.41 1.46
N SER A 721 22.64 -10.19 1.33
CA SER A 721 23.42 -9.53 2.38
C SER A 721 22.58 -9.22 3.63
N ASP A 722 21.38 -8.67 3.45
CA ASP A 722 20.48 -8.35 4.58
C ASP A 722 20.08 -9.58 5.39
N ALA A 723 19.78 -10.69 4.70
CA ALA A 723 19.47 -11.98 5.33
C ALA A 723 20.67 -12.54 6.11
N ALA A 724 21.87 -12.46 5.53
CA ALA A 724 23.12 -12.86 6.18
C ALA A 724 23.40 -12.04 7.45
N GLU A 725 23.23 -10.72 7.42
CA GLU A 725 23.36 -9.87 8.61
C GLU A 725 22.30 -10.16 9.68
N ALA A 726 21.05 -10.40 9.28
CA ALA A 726 19.98 -10.73 10.21
C ALA A 726 20.22 -12.07 10.92
N ALA A 727 20.71 -13.08 10.18
CA ALA A 727 21.16 -14.36 10.75
C ALA A 727 22.31 -14.15 11.74
N ALA A 728 23.36 -13.42 11.34
CA ALA A 728 24.51 -13.09 12.19
C ALA A 728 24.11 -12.40 13.50
N ARG A 729 23.29 -11.34 13.42
CA ARG A 729 22.76 -10.63 14.61
C ARG A 729 22.01 -11.57 15.55
N ARG A 730 21.23 -12.52 15.03
CA ARG A 730 20.45 -13.46 15.84
C ARG A 730 21.34 -14.50 16.54
N LEU A 731 22.36 -15.02 15.86
CA LEU A 731 23.35 -15.96 16.42
C LEU A 731 24.21 -15.31 17.51
N LEU A 732 24.67 -14.08 17.28
CA LEU A 732 25.42 -13.30 18.28
C LEU A 732 24.56 -12.97 19.50
N ALA A 733 23.29 -12.59 19.32
CA ALA A 733 22.37 -12.35 20.43
C ALA A 733 22.16 -13.61 21.28
N ALA A 734 21.89 -14.77 20.66
CA ALA A 734 21.72 -16.05 21.36
C ALA A 734 22.96 -16.43 22.20
N ARG A 735 24.17 -16.22 21.65
CA ARG A 735 25.45 -16.44 22.36
C ARG A 735 25.66 -15.47 23.52
N ARG A 736 25.42 -14.18 23.30
CA ARG A 736 25.59 -13.11 24.32
C ARG A 736 24.60 -13.28 25.47
N ASP A 737 23.33 -13.51 25.13
CA ASP A 737 22.20 -13.50 26.06
C ASP A 737 21.92 -14.88 26.68
N ARG A 738 22.75 -15.89 26.34
CA ARG A 738 22.66 -17.27 26.85
C ARG A 738 21.32 -17.96 26.60
N THR A 739 20.69 -17.61 25.48
CA THR A 739 19.39 -18.13 25.06
C THR A 739 19.56 -18.98 23.78
N PRO A 740 19.67 -20.31 23.90
CA PRO A 740 19.93 -21.16 22.75
C PRO A 740 18.76 -21.19 21.76
N LEU A 741 19.07 -21.35 20.47
CA LEU A 741 18.10 -21.45 19.38
C LEU A 741 17.92 -22.92 18.96
N ASP A 742 16.68 -23.39 18.77
CA ASP A 742 16.48 -24.73 18.17
C ASP A 742 16.91 -24.78 16.70
N ALA A 743 16.72 -23.67 15.97
CA ALA A 743 17.23 -23.43 14.63
C ALA A 743 17.18 -21.92 14.31
N LEU A 744 17.81 -21.50 13.21
CA LEU A 744 17.48 -20.22 12.58
C LEU A 744 16.04 -20.27 12.01
N PRO A 745 15.29 -19.15 12.06
CA PRO A 745 14.05 -18.99 11.30
C PRO A 745 14.26 -19.36 9.83
N GLU A 746 13.25 -19.92 9.18
CA GLU A 746 13.36 -20.46 7.82
C GLU A 746 13.90 -19.43 6.81
N ALA A 747 13.35 -18.21 6.83
CA ALA A 747 13.82 -17.10 6.00
C ALA A 747 15.25 -16.58 6.29
N LEU A 748 15.88 -17.03 7.38
CA LEU A 748 17.27 -16.69 7.76
C LEU A 748 18.20 -17.90 7.71
N ARG A 749 17.69 -19.09 7.35
CA ARG A 749 18.49 -20.31 7.31
C ARG A 749 19.25 -20.37 5.98
N PRO A 750 20.58 -20.51 5.97
CA PRO A 750 21.33 -20.63 4.72
C PRO A 750 20.88 -21.86 3.91
N GLY A 751 20.46 -21.64 2.66
CA GLY A 751 20.05 -22.69 1.74
C GLY A 751 21.22 -23.37 1.02
N ASP A 752 22.35 -22.67 0.91
CA ASP A 752 23.57 -23.09 0.24
C ASP A 752 24.83 -22.63 1.01
N LEU A 753 26.01 -22.95 0.46
CA LEU A 753 27.30 -22.65 1.08
C LEU A 753 27.62 -21.15 1.05
N ASP A 754 27.28 -20.43 -0.02
CA ASP A 754 27.60 -19.01 -0.17
C ASP A 754 26.79 -18.14 0.80
N ALA A 755 25.50 -18.46 1.00
CA ALA A 755 24.67 -17.85 2.04
C ALA A 755 25.21 -18.14 3.45
N ALA A 756 25.74 -19.34 3.70
CA ALA A 756 26.33 -19.70 4.99
C ALA A 756 27.62 -18.92 5.26
N TRP A 757 28.47 -18.75 4.25
CA TRP A 757 29.68 -17.93 4.31
C TRP A 757 29.39 -16.43 4.40
N ALA A 758 28.34 -15.94 3.74
CA ALA A 758 27.88 -14.57 3.90
C ALA A 758 27.45 -14.30 5.35
N ALA A 759 26.63 -15.18 5.93
CA ALA A 759 26.21 -15.10 7.32
C ALA A 759 27.40 -15.22 8.30
N GLN A 760 28.37 -16.08 8.02
CA GLN A 760 29.59 -16.19 8.82
C GLN A 760 30.45 -14.91 8.76
N ARG A 761 30.64 -14.32 7.58
CA ARG A 761 31.38 -13.05 7.45
C ARG A 761 30.67 -11.92 8.20
N ALA A 762 29.34 -11.84 8.11
CA ALA A 762 28.55 -10.90 8.88
C ALA A 762 28.64 -11.16 10.40
N PHE A 763 28.66 -12.43 10.83
CA PHE A 763 28.88 -12.81 12.24
C PHE A 763 30.26 -12.35 12.73
N VAL A 764 31.32 -12.62 11.96
CA VAL A 764 32.69 -12.22 12.27
C VAL A 764 32.77 -10.69 12.42
N ALA A 765 32.28 -9.94 11.44
CA ALA A 765 32.29 -8.48 11.46
C ALA A 765 31.47 -7.90 12.63
N ALA A 766 30.24 -8.39 12.84
CA ALA A 766 29.36 -7.92 13.91
C ALA A 766 29.78 -8.37 15.32
N SER A 767 30.67 -9.36 15.44
CA SER A 767 31.20 -9.81 16.73
C SER A 767 32.15 -8.80 17.38
N GLY A 768 32.77 -7.91 16.59
CA GLY A 768 33.78 -6.95 17.06
C GLY A 768 35.08 -7.57 17.57
N GLN A 769 35.27 -8.88 17.42
CA GLN A 769 36.45 -9.62 17.86
C GLN A 769 37.57 -9.61 16.80
N THR A 770 38.81 -9.73 17.24
CA THR A 770 40.01 -9.65 16.41
C THR A 770 40.36 -11.01 15.80
N PRO A 771 40.27 -11.22 14.47
CA PRO A 771 40.67 -12.48 13.85
C PRO A 771 42.18 -12.74 13.97
N ILE A 772 42.56 -13.94 14.41
CA ILE A 772 43.96 -14.38 14.55
C ILE A 772 44.30 -15.63 13.74
N GLY A 773 43.32 -16.18 13.02
CA GLY A 773 43.48 -17.36 12.19
C GLY A 773 42.20 -18.18 12.08
N TRP A 774 42.34 -19.50 11.96
CA TRP A 774 41.29 -20.39 11.48
C TRP A 774 41.23 -21.70 12.25
N LYS A 775 40.03 -22.20 12.53
CA LYS A 775 39.80 -23.55 13.05
C LYS A 775 39.17 -24.43 11.98
N LEU A 776 39.53 -25.71 11.96
CA LEU A 776 38.97 -26.67 11.02
C LEU A 776 37.96 -27.59 11.72
N GLY A 777 36.69 -27.44 11.35
CA GLY A 777 35.61 -28.34 11.74
C GLY A 777 35.45 -29.51 10.76
N ALA A 778 34.91 -30.63 11.25
CA ALA A 778 34.63 -31.82 10.45
C ALA A 778 35.85 -32.39 9.67
N THR A 779 37.02 -32.42 10.30
CA THR A 779 38.26 -32.92 9.68
C THR A 779 38.40 -34.44 9.67
N SER A 780 37.34 -35.19 9.95
CA SER A 780 37.32 -36.65 9.82
C SER A 780 35.99 -37.12 9.25
N ARG A 781 36.00 -38.20 8.45
CA ARG A 781 34.76 -38.88 7.98
C ARG A 781 33.70 -39.09 9.05
N ARG A 782 34.11 -39.40 10.28
CA ARG A 782 33.18 -39.58 11.41
C ARG A 782 32.50 -38.26 11.80
N ALA A 783 33.25 -37.17 11.90
CA ALA A 783 32.70 -35.85 12.21
C ALA A 783 31.87 -35.29 11.04
N GLN A 784 32.30 -35.51 9.79
CA GLN A 784 31.56 -35.18 8.56
C GLN A 784 30.20 -35.87 8.53
N ALA A 785 30.17 -37.19 8.70
CA ALA A 785 28.93 -37.97 8.75
C ALA A 785 28.03 -37.59 9.93
N PHE A 786 28.61 -37.24 11.09
CA PHE A 786 27.87 -36.81 12.27
C PHE A 786 27.21 -35.43 12.10
N LEU A 787 27.88 -34.48 11.45
CA LEU A 787 27.38 -33.11 11.21
C LEU A 787 26.63 -32.96 9.87
N GLY A 788 26.56 -34.03 9.08
CA GLY A 788 25.89 -34.05 7.77
C GLY A 788 26.58 -33.18 6.72
N VAL A 789 27.92 -33.11 6.74
CA VAL A 789 28.71 -32.37 5.74
C VAL A 789 29.57 -33.31 4.91
N ASP A 790 29.78 -32.97 3.65
CA ASP A 790 30.50 -33.83 2.68
C ASP A 790 32.00 -33.46 2.54
N ALA A 791 32.44 -32.40 3.24
CA ALA A 791 33.83 -31.92 3.35
C ALA A 791 34.04 -31.22 4.71
N PRO A 792 35.30 -30.95 5.13
CA PRO A 792 35.59 -30.06 6.25
C PRO A 792 35.07 -28.64 6.02
N PHE A 793 34.98 -27.85 7.09
CA PHE A 793 34.62 -26.43 7.02
C PHE A 793 35.48 -25.60 7.97
N ALA A 794 35.61 -24.30 7.70
CA ALA A 794 36.49 -23.40 8.46
C ALA A 794 35.70 -22.42 9.34
N GLY A 795 36.16 -22.23 10.57
CA GLY A 795 35.76 -21.15 11.48
C GLY A 795 36.87 -20.12 11.63
N VAL A 796 36.54 -18.89 11.99
CA VAL A 796 37.51 -17.85 12.37
C VAL A 796 37.84 -17.96 13.85
N LEU A 797 39.13 -17.96 14.19
CA LEU A 797 39.62 -17.86 15.56
C LEU A 797 39.81 -16.40 15.95
N PHE A 798 39.43 -16.07 17.18
CA PHE A 798 39.53 -14.71 17.72
C PHE A 798 40.53 -14.61 18.87
N ALA A 799 41.19 -13.46 19.00
CA ALA A 799 42.11 -13.17 20.11
C ALA A 799 41.40 -13.22 21.47
N GLU A 800 40.20 -12.66 21.55
CA GLU A 800 39.43 -12.46 22.78
C GLU A 800 38.92 -13.78 23.38
N THR A 801 38.76 -14.81 22.54
CA THR A 801 38.36 -16.16 22.95
C THR A 801 39.50 -17.18 22.89
N THR A 802 40.75 -16.76 22.60
CA THR A 802 41.94 -17.62 22.59
C THR A 802 42.88 -17.27 23.74
N ARG A 803 43.01 -18.18 24.71
CA ARG A 803 43.91 -18.03 25.86
C ARG A 803 45.25 -18.71 25.58
N GLU A 804 46.26 -17.94 25.18
CA GLU A 804 47.63 -18.41 25.02
C GLU A 804 48.38 -18.43 26.37
N LEU A 805 48.91 -19.60 26.75
CA LEU A 805 49.54 -19.84 28.04
C LEU A 805 51.07 -19.83 27.91
N SER A 806 51.73 -19.07 28.78
CA SER A 806 53.19 -19.20 28.98
C SER A 806 53.55 -20.57 29.56
N THR A 807 54.82 -20.96 29.43
CA THR A 807 55.35 -22.22 29.98
C THR A 807 55.05 -22.40 31.47
N THR A 808 55.05 -21.32 32.25
CA THR A 808 54.69 -21.35 33.67
C THR A 808 53.19 -21.56 33.88
N GLN A 809 52.33 -20.84 33.15
CA GLN A 809 50.88 -20.97 33.27
C GLN A 809 50.37 -22.36 32.86
N ALA A 810 50.98 -22.98 31.84
CA ALA A 810 50.61 -24.32 31.38
C ALA A 810 50.86 -25.44 32.42
N THR A 811 51.60 -25.17 33.50
CA THR A 811 51.79 -26.12 34.61
C THR A 811 50.67 -26.09 35.65
N GLN A 812 49.70 -25.17 35.53
CA GLN A 812 48.61 -25.01 36.48
C GLN A 812 47.25 -25.21 35.79
N PRO A 813 46.22 -25.72 36.50
CA PRO A 813 44.88 -25.84 35.94
C PRO A 813 44.26 -24.47 35.63
N LEU A 814 43.84 -24.25 34.39
CA LEU A 814 43.19 -23.02 33.96
C LEU A 814 41.69 -23.05 34.29
N SER A 815 41.20 -22.06 35.04
CA SER A 815 39.75 -21.96 35.28
C SER A 815 39.02 -21.27 34.13
N LEU A 816 37.95 -21.92 33.66
CA LEU A 816 36.97 -21.40 32.71
C LEU A 816 35.61 -21.41 33.41
N ARG A 817 34.80 -20.36 33.29
CA ARG A 817 33.46 -20.37 33.91
C ARG A 817 32.50 -21.17 33.04
N ALA A 818 31.62 -21.95 33.65
CA ALA A 818 30.57 -22.66 32.94
C ALA A 818 29.66 -21.70 32.16
N ASP A 819 29.28 -20.58 32.79
CA ASP A 819 28.44 -19.51 32.24
C ASP A 819 29.04 -18.84 30.99
N ASP A 820 30.34 -18.99 30.74
CA ASP A 820 31.00 -18.37 29.58
C ASP A 820 30.62 -19.09 28.26
N PHE A 821 29.93 -20.23 28.29
CA PHE A 821 29.48 -20.98 27.11
C PHE A 821 28.01 -21.47 27.21
N LEU A 822 27.40 -21.89 26.11
CA LEU A 822 26.05 -22.48 26.09
C LEU A 822 26.08 -24.00 26.37
N PHE A 823 27.14 -24.65 25.93
CA PHE A 823 27.59 -25.99 26.33
C PHE A 823 29.11 -26.02 26.18
N ARG A 824 29.78 -27.09 26.65
CA ARG A 824 31.26 -27.17 26.63
C ARG A 824 31.72 -28.56 26.21
N LEU A 825 31.86 -28.81 24.90
CA LEU A 825 32.63 -29.97 24.44
C LEU A 825 34.11 -29.60 24.42
N ILE A 826 34.93 -30.47 24.99
CA ILE A 826 36.38 -30.29 25.09
C ILE A 826 37.04 -31.15 24.02
N GLU A 827 37.72 -30.50 23.06
CA GLU A 827 38.33 -31.14 21.90
C GLU A 827 39.85 -30.86 21.87
N PRO A 828 40.70 -31.84 22.21
CA PRO A 828 42.15 -31.73 22.01
C PRO A 828 42.50 -31.69 20.53
N GLU A 829 43.35 -30.73 20.14
CA GLU A 829 43.84 -30.54 18.77
C GLU A 829 45.34 -30.25 18.74
N PHE A 830 45.93 -30.32 17.55
CA PHE A 830 47.20 -29.63 17.26
C PHE A 830 46.89 -28.26 16.65
N ALA A 831 47.53 -27.22 17.17
CA ALA A 831 47.49 -25.89 16.57
C ALA A 831 48.85 -25.54 15.96
N LEU A 832 48.83 -25.01 14.74
CA LEU A 832 49.99 -24.65 13.94
C LEU A 832 50.03 -23.13 13.79
N ARG A 833 51.14 -22.49 14.17
CA ARG A 833 51.35 -21.06 13.91
C ARG A 833 52.25 -20.89 12.69
N LEU A 834 51.80 -20.11 11.71
CA LEU A 834 52.57 -19.86 10.50
C LEU A 834 53.71 -18.85 10.73
N GLY A 835 54.89 -19.14 10.18
CA GLY A 835 56.06 -18.25 10.16
C GLY A 835 56.18 -17.42 8.89
N ARG A 836 55.47 -17.80 7.83
CA ARG A 836 55.39 -17.14 6.53
C ARG A 836 54.01 -17.40 5.91
N ASP A 837 53.66 -16.64 4.89
CA ASP A 837 52.45 -16.86 4.11
C ASP A 837 52.47 -18.25 3.44
N LEU A 838 51.30 -18.87 3.28
CA LEU A 838 51.12 -20.17 2.64
C LEU A 838 50.18 -20.02 1.43
N GLU A 839 50.75 -20.14 0.24
CA GLU A 839 50.02 -20.10 -1.03
C GLU A 839 49.30 -21.44 -1.31
N PRO A 840 48.18 -21.43 -2.06
CA PRO A 840 47.46 -22.64 -2.46
C PRO A 840 48.31 -23.52 -3.39
N GLY A 841 48.07 -24.83 -3.34
CA GLY A 841 48.75 -25.84 -4.17
C GLY A 841 50.14 -26.27 -3.69
N GLY A 842 50.64 -25.73 -2.56
CA GLY A 842 51.97 -26.04 -2.04
C GLY A 842 52.20 -27.53 -1.73
N ALA A 843 53.42 -28.00 -1.97
CA ALA A 843 53.84 -29.36 -1.67
C ALA A 843 53.93 -29.61 -0.14
N PRO A 844 53.84 -30.86 0.33
CA PRO A 844 53.86 -31.17 1.78
C PRO A 844 55.07 -30.60 2.53
N GLU A 845 56.24 -30.54 1.88
CA GLU A 845 57.46 -29.94 2.43
C GLU A 845 57.34 -28.41 2.58
N GLU A 846 56.67 -27.74 1.64
CA GLU A 846 56.47 -26.29 1.64
C GLU A 846 55.47 -25.86 2.72
N VAL A 847 54.41 -26.66 2.88
CA VAL A 847 53.40 -26.54 3.94
C VAL A 847 54.06 -26.74 5.32
N ALA A 848 54.87 -27.78 5.49
CA ALA A 848 55.64 -28.01 6.71
C ALA A 848 56.60 -26.84 7.01
N ALA A 849 57.34 -26.37 6.00
CA ALA A 849 58.26 -25.25 6.13
C ALA A 849 57.58 -23.88 6.33
N ALA A 850 56.26 -23.77 6.15
CA ALA A 850 55.50 -22.58 6.50
C ALA A 850 55.13 -22.49 7.99
N VAL A 851 55.18 -23.61 8.73
CA VAL A 851 54.85 -23.67 10.16
C VAL A 851 56.06 -23.25 11.01
N ALA A 852 55.92 -22.18 11.78
CA ALA A 852 56.91 -21.76 12.78
C ALA A 852 56.86 -22.65 14.03
N SER A 853 55.67 -22.93 14.55
CA SER A 853 55.50 -23.70 15.78
C SER A 853 54.22 -24.55 15.81
N VAL A 854 54.32 -25.70 16.46
CA VAL A 854 53.22 -26.56 16.87
C VAL A 854 52.93 -26.32 18.34
N HIS A 855 51.66 -26.25 18.71
CA HIS A 855 51.19 -25.99 20.07
C HIS A 855 50.23 -27.10 20.51
N PRO A 856 50.24 -27.50 21.80
CA PRO A 856 49.18 -28.31 22.37
C PRO A 856 47.97 -27.40 22.56
N ALA A 857 46.78 -27.89 22.23
CA ALA A 857 45.63 -27.03 22.00
C ALA A 857 44.33 -27.71 22.41
N VAL A 858 43.40 -26.94 22.98
CA VAL A 858 42.08 -27.45 23.39
C VAL A 858 41.01 -26.47 22.93
N GLU A 859 40.15 -26.91 22.01
CA GLU A 859 38.92 -26.19 21.68
C GLU A 859 37.87 -26.42 22.78
N ILE A 860 37.14 -25.35 23.09
CA ILE A 860 35.84 -25.40 23.76
C ILE A 860 34.78 -25.14 22.69
N VAL A 861 34.11 -26.20 22.22
CA VAL A 861 33.02 -26.08 21.26
C VAL A 861 31.77 -25.60 22.00
N SER A 862 31.15 -24.54 21.48
CA SER A 862 29.88 -23.99 21.95
C SER A 862 29.18 -23.31 20.79
N SER A 863 27.90 -23.63 20.58
CA SER A 863 27.08 -23.08 19.51
C SER A 863 25.90 -22.25 20.03
N ALA A 864 25.49 -21.23 19.26
CA ALA A 864 24.22 -20.52 19.47
C ALA A 864 23.00 -21.46 19.53
N PHE A 865 23.10 -22.67 18.99
CA PHE A 865 22.01 -23.63 18.94
C PHE A 865 21.88 -24.52 20.20
N GLY A 866 22.74 -24.36 21.21
CA GLY A 866 22.69 -25.15 22.44
C GLY A 866 22.62 -26.66 22.15
N ALA A 867 21.68 -27.37 22.78
CA ALA A 867 21.47 -28.81 22.57
C ALA A 867 21.00 -29.21 21.15
N ALA A 868 20.56 -28.27 20.30
CA ALA A 868 20.11 -28.54 18.94
C ALA A 868 21.25 -28.53 17.89
N TRP A 869 22.48 -28.16 18.27
CA TRP A 869 23.60 -27.94 17.35
C TRP A 869 23.92 -29.13 16.42
N THR A 870 23.65 -30.37 16.85
CA THR A 870 23.85 -31.58 16.04
C THR A 870 22.81 -31.79 14.95
N ARG A 871 21.67 -31.07 14.99
CA ARG A 871 20.51 -31.27 14.10
C ARG A 871 20.27 -30.11 13.12
N VAL A 872 20.89 -28.94 13.34
CA VAL A 872 20.71 -27.75 12.48
C VAL A 872 21.45 -27.81 11.14
N GLY A 873 22.34 -28.80 10.97
CA GLY A 873 23.13 -29.04 9.76
C GLY A 873 24.33 -28.09 9.59
N GLY A 874 25.30 -28.54 8.80
CA GLY A 874 26.58 -27.83 8.62
C GLY A 874 26.49 -26.38 8.15
N LEU A 875 25.55 -26.04 7.26
CA LEU A 875 25.39 -24.66 6.78
C LEU A 875 25.03 -23.68 7.92
N SER A 876 24.14 -24.10 8.83
CA SER A 876 23.80 -23.33 10.03
C SER A 876 24.99 -23.22 10.99
N LEU A 877 25.81 -24.27 11.10
CA LEU A 877 27.02 -24.25 11.94
C LEU A 877 28.12 -23.38 11.36
N ILE A 878 28.29 -23.32 10.04
CA ILE A 878 29.21 -22.40 9.35
C ILE A 878 28.81 -20.95 9.64
N ALA A 879 27.52 -20.62 9.48
CA ALA A 879 26.98 -19.30 9.85
C ALA A 879 27.22 -18.96 11.34
N ASP A 880 27.12 -19.94 12.24
CA ASP A 880 27.47 -19.84 13.67
C ASP A 880 28.99 -19.99 13.95
N ASN A 881 29.82 -19.52 13.02
CA ASN A 881 31.28 -19.56 13.04
C ASN A 881 31.87 -20.93 13.45
N ALA A 882 31.39 -21.98 12.80
CA ALA A 882 31.83 -23.37 13.00
C ALA A 882 31.72 -23.87 14.46
N ALA A 883 30.73 -23.36 15.22
CA ALA A 883 30.52 -23.66 16.65
C ALA A 883 31.70 -23.30 17.57
N HIS A 884 32.50 -22.30 17.19
CA HIS A 884 33.59 -21.76 18.02
C HIS A 884 33.07 -21.22 19.36
N GLY A 885 33.45 -21.84 20.48
CA GLY A 885 33.20 -21.31 21.82
C GLY A 885 34.42 -20.57 22.39
N GLY A 886 35.59 -21.18 22.28
CA GLY A 886 36.87 -20.60 22.67
C GLY A 886 38.01 -21.61 22.54
N PHE A 887 39.22 -21.17 22.86
CA PHE A 887 40.42 -21.97 22.65
C PHE A 887 41.45 -21.75 23.76
N VAL A 888 42.15 -22.81 24.16
CA VAL A 888 43.29 -22.73 25.08
C VAL A 888 44.52 -23.27 24.38
N LEU A 889 45.49 -22.38 24.19
CA LEU A 889 46.72 -22.64 23.43
C LEU A 889 47.89 -22.73 24.39
N GLY A 890 48.56 -23.87 24.44
CA GLY A 890 49.76 -24.04 25.24
C GLY A 890 51.04 -23.52 24.56
N PRO A 891 52.20 -23.64 25.24
CA PRO A 891 53.49 -23.18 24.72
C PRO A 891 53.86 -23.88 23.41
N GLY A 892 54.26 -23.09 22.42
CA GLY A 892 54.68 -23.60 21.12
C GLY A 892 56.07 -24.22 21.14
N ARG A 893 56.28 -25.20 20.25
CA ARG A 893 57.60 -25.77 19.92
C ARG A 893 57.82 -25.70 18.42
N ALA A 894 59.06 -25.49 17.97
CA ALA A 894 59.39 -25.56 16.56
C ALA A 894 59.00 -26.93 15.98
N LEU A 895 58.40 -26.96 14.78
CA LEU A 895 58.07 -28.22 14.09
C LEU A 895 59.34 -29.03 13.76
N ALA A 896 60.42 -28.32 13.41
CA ALA A 896 61.74 -28.91 13.19
C ALA A 896 62.25 -29.64 14.45
N GLY A 897 62.51 -30.94 14.32
CA GLY A 897 62.94 -31.81 15.43
C GLY A 897 61.80 -32.33 16.32
N PHE A 898 60.54 -31.92 16.09
CA PHE A 898 59.40 -32.42 16.86
C PHE A 898 58.87 -33.79 16.38
N GLY A 899 59.27 -34.23 15.19
CA GLY A 899 58.89 -35.51 14.58
C GLY A 899 57.48 -35.53 13.97
N ASP A 900 57.09 -36.66 13.38
CA ASP A 900 55.82 -36.77 12.66
C ASP A 900 54.61 -36.61 13.60
N LEU A 901 53.73 -35.65 13.28
CA LEU A 901 52.50 -35.37 14.01
C LEU A 901 51.46 -36.50 13.91
N LEU A 902 51.51 -37.32 12.86
CA LEU A 902 50.61 -38.46 12.68
C LEU A 902 50.70 -39.45 13.84
N GLU A 903 51.92 -39.69 14.34
CA GLU A 903 52.20 -40.64 15.41
C GLU A 903 52.07 -40.05 16.83
N ARG A 904 51.91 -38.72 16.97
CA ARG A 904 51.89 -38.03 18.26
C ARG A 904 50.60 -38.32 19.00
N ARG A 905 50.68 -39.22 19.99
CA ARG A 905 49.55 -39.61 20.83
C ARG A 905 49.10 -38.48 21.74
N VAL A 906 47.78 -38.33 21.85
CA VAL A 906 47.10 -37.42 22.77
C VAL A 906 46.13 -38.24 23.63
N ARG A 907 46.10 -37.96 24.94
CA ARG A 907 45.19 -38.58 25.91
C ARG A 907 44.28 -37.52 26.51
N LEU A 908 42.97 -37.77 26.49
CA LEU A 908 41.97 -36.96 27.18
C LEU A 908 41.49 -37.67 28.46
N THR A 909 41.49 -36.95 29.58
CA THR A 909 40.93 -37.40 30.84
C THR A 909 39.95 -36.37 31.41
N VAL A 910 38.92 -36.81 32.13
CA VAL A 910 38.00 -35.95 32.91
C VAL A 910 37.93 -36.50 34.34
N ASP A 911 38.15 -35.64 35.33
CA ASP A 911 38.27 -35.97 36.75
C ASP A 911 39.23 -37.16 37.03
N GLY A 912 40.30 -37.25 36.23
CA GLY A 912 41.31 -38.31 36.27
C GLY A 912 40.92 -39.62 35.57
N ARG A 913 39.68 -39.77 35.07
CA ARG A 913 39.24 -40.91 34.27
C ARG A 913 39.59 -40.70 32.79
N GLU A 914 40.23 -41.70 32.16
CA GLU A 914 40.48 -41.66 30.71
C GLU A 914 39.17 -41.74 29.91
N ILE A 915 39.00 -40.77 29.00
CA ILE A 915 37.87 -40.68 28.07
C ILE A 915 38.26 -41.28 26.72
N GLY A 916 39.50 -41.07 26.28
CA GLY A 916 40.04 -41.68 25.08
C GLY A 916 41.48 -41.27 24.79
N THR A 917 42.07 -41.98 23.84
CA THR A 917 43.38 -41.68 23.24
C THR A 917 43.26 -41.65 21.73
N GLY A 918 44.12 -40.87 21.08
CA GLY A 918 44.21 -40.75 19.62
C GLY A 918 45.52 -40.09 19.19
N SER A 919 45.64 -39.65 17.94
CA SER A 919 46.83 -38.99 17.41
C SER A 919 46.52 -38.14 16.18
N GLY A 920 47.49 -37.41 15.63
CA GLY A 920 47.31 -36.60 14.42
C GLY A 920 46.81 -37.39 13.20
N ALA A 921 46.99 -38.71 13.16
CA ALA A 921 46.44 -39.58 12.11
C ALA A 921 44.89 -39.68 12.12
N ALA A 922 44.21 -39.17 13.16
CA ALA A 922 42.75 -39.04 13.18
C ALA A 922 42.22 -37.92 12.25
N VAL A 923 43.09 -36.97 11.87
CA VAL A 923 42.79 -35.88 10.93
C VAL A 923 42.93 -36.39 9.50
N GLU A 924 41.83 -36.35 8.75
CA GLU A 924 41.74 -36.77 7.35
C GLU A 924 42.56 -35.86 6.42
N GLY A 925 43.02 -36.41 5.29
CA GLY A 925 43.77 -35.65 4.28
C GLY A 925 45.28 -35.60 4.50
N GLY A 926 45.82 -36.42 5.41
CA GLY A 926 47.26 -36.49 5.69
C GLY A 926 47.67 -35.86 7.03
N GLY A 927 46.79 -35.85 8.02
CA GLY A 927 47.07 -35.32 9.35
C GLY A 927 47.07 -33.78 9.42
N PRO A 928 47.63 -33.20 10.50
CA PRO A 928 47.60 -31.76 10.74
C PRO A 928 48.14 -30.89 9.60
N LEU A 929 49.20 -31.34 8.92
CA LEU A 929 49.77 -30.62 7.77
C LEU A 929 48.91 -30.75 6.51
N GLY A 930 48.27 -31.91 6.30
CA GLY A 930 47.31 -32.10 5.21
C GLY A 930 46.07 -31.22 5.37
N ALA A 931 45.57 -31.08 6.59
CA ALA A 931 44.46 -30.19 6.92
C ALA A 931 44.81 -28.70 6.70
N LEU A 932 46.03 -28.29 7.04
CA LEU A 932 46.55 -26.96 6.73
C LEU A 932 46.64 -26.70 5.21
N ALA A 933 47.09 -27.67 4.43
CA ALA A 933 47.14 -27.58 2.97
C ALA A 933 45.74 -27.50 2.35
N TRP A 934 44.78 -28.27 2.86
CA TRP A 934 43.37 -28.18 2.47
C TRP A 934 42.81 -26.77 2.72
N LEU A 935 43.08 -26.19 3.89
CA LEU A 935 42.60 -24.84 4.24
C LEU A 935 43.16 -23.76 3.31
N ALA A 936 44.44 -23.83 2.94
CA ALA A 936 45.05 -22.87 2.01
C ALA A 936 44.32 -22.88 0.64
N ASN A 937 44.05 -24.07 0.10
CA ASN A 937 43.30 -24.25 -1.15
C ASN A 937 41.85 -23.77 -1.02
N PHE A 938 41.20 -24.11 0.09
CA PHE A 938 39.82 -23.75 0.36
C PHE A 938 39.64 -22.22 0.44
N LEU A 939 40.48 -21.53 1.22
CA LEU A 939 40.41 -20.07 1.39
C LEU A 939 40.70 -19.31 0.07
N ALA A 940 41.60 -19.83 -0.76
CA ALA A 940 41.89 -19.23 -2.06
C ALA A 940 40.66 -19.20 -3.00
N GLY A 941 39.78 -20.21 -2.90
CA GLY A 941 38.50 -20.24 -3.63
C GLY A 941 37.55 -19.10 -3.27
N TYR A 942 37.73 -18.48 -2.09
CA TYR A 942 36.96 -17.31 -1.61
C TYR A 942 37.79 -16.01 -1.61
N GLY A 943 38.94 -16.00 -2.30
CA GLY A 943 39.82 -14.82 -2.40
C GLY A 943 40.61 -14.49 -1.12
N LEU A 944 40.65 -15.41 -0.15
CA LEU A 944 41.37 -15.26 1.13
C LEU A 944 42.72 -16.00 1.08
N ARG A 945 43.64 -15.63 1.98
CA ARG A 945 44.98 -16.25 2.10
C ARG A 945 45.33 -16.56 3.55
N LEU A 946 46.21 -17.53 3.75
CA LEU A 946 46.86 -17.80 5.03
C LEU A 946 48.16 -17.01 5.13
N THR A 947 48.22 -16.05 6.05
CA THR A 947 49.38 -15.15 6.22
C THR A 947 50.24 -15.54 7.42
N ALA A 948 51.48 -15.07 7.43
CA ALA A 948 52.41 -15.18 8.55
C ALA A 948 51.77 -14.74 9.88
N GLY A 949 52.03 -15.47 10.95
CA GLY A 949 51.44 -15.26 12.27
C GLY A 949 50.09 -15.95 12.50
N SER A 950 49.36 -16.32 11.44
CA SER A 950 48.07 -17.02 11.53
C SER A 950 48.17 -18.29 12.38
N LEU A 951 47.21 -18.46 13.29
CA LEU A 951 47.01 -19.69 14.04
C LEU A 951 46.00 -20.58 13.31
N VAL A 952 46.37 -21.82 13.00
CA VAL A 952 45.48 -22.80 12.36
C VAL A 952 45.32 -24.02 13.27
N THR A 953 44.09 -24.34 13.65
CA THR A 953 43.80 -25.55 14.44
C THR A 953 43.30 -26.63 13.50
N THR A 954 43.87 -27.83 13.64
CA THR A 954 43.81 -28.84 12.57
C THR A 954 42.69 -29.86 12.75
N GLY A 955 41.80 -29.64 13.71
CA GLY A 955 40.69 -30.53 14.00
C GLY A 955 41.02 -31.60 15.05
N VAL A 956 39.95 -32.18 15.59
CA VAL A 956 39.96 -33.08 16.74
C VAL A 956 40.79 -34.35 16.55
N VAL A 957 41.61 -34.69 17.56
CA VAL A 957 42.48 -35.90 17.55
C VAL A 957 42.08 -37.00 18.54
N THR A 958 41.09 -36.79 19.40
CA THR A 958 40.52 -37.79 20.33
C THR A 958 38.99 -37.82 20.24
N PRO A 959 38.27 -38.77 20.88
CA PRO A 959 36.86 -38.54 21.19
C PRO A 959 36.70 -37.26 22.01
N PHE A 960 35.70 -36.43 21.68
CA PHE A 960 35.32 -35.26 22.46
C PHE A 960 34.31 -35.64 23.55
N VAL A 961 34.18 -34.79 24.57
CA VAL A 961 33.29 -35.02 25.72
C VAL A 961 32.74 -33.70 26.25
N GLU A 962 31.49 -33.71 26.71
CA GLU A 962 30.93 -32.58 27.44
C GLU A 962 31.44 -32.57 28.89
N VAL A 963 31.88 -31.42 29.37
CA VAL A 963 32.45 -31.26 30.72
C VAL A 963 31.55 -30.34 31.54
N ALA A 964 30.97 -30.89 32.61
CA ALA A 964 30.04 -30.17 33.47
C ALA A 964 30.73 -29.18 34.42
N ALA A 965 29.95 -28.32 35.07
CA ALA A 965 30.47 -27.41 36.09
C ALA A 965 30.96 -28.22 37.31
N GLY A 966 32.09 -27.81 37.89
CA GLY A 966 32.79 -28.53 38.94
C GLY A 966 33.79 -29.60 38.45
N GLN A 967 33.80 -29.94 37.15
CA GLN A 967 34.69 -30.97 36.60
C GLN A 967 36.01 -30.39 36.07
N ALA A 968 37.04 -31.24 36.01
CA ALA A 968 38.35 -30.93 35.44
C ALA A 968 38.66 -31.84 34.24
N ALA A 969 39.00 -31.25 33.09
CA ALA A 969 39.44 -31.98 31.90
C ALA A 969 40.95 -31.76 31.68
N ALA A 970 41.70 -32.81 31.36
CA ALA A 970 43.12 -32.71 31.04
C ALA A 970 43.47 -33.43 29.75
N ALA A 971 44.13 -32.70 28.84
CA ALA A 971 44.63 -33.18 27.57
C ALA A 971 46.17 -33.25 27.63
N ASP A 972 46.71 -34.47 27.52
CA ASP A 972 48.15 -34.76 27.57
C ASP A 972 48.64 -35.10 26.15
N PHE A 973 49.50 -34.23 25.61
CA PHE A 973 50.12 -34.35 24.29
C PHE A 973 51.56 -34.91 24.38
N GLY A 974 51.91 -35.53 25.51
CA GLY A 974 53.21 -36.11 25.79
C GLY A 974 54.32 -35.04 25.70
N PRO A 975 55.32 -35.20 24.81
CA PRO A 975 56.43 -34.24 24.70
C PRO A 975 56.01 -32.80 24.40
N LEU A 976 54.83 -32.55 23.83
CA LEU A 976 54.38 -31.18 23.52
C LEU A 976 53.98 -30.41 24.80
N GLY A 977 53.43 -31.12 25.79
CA GLY A 977 52.93 -30.58 27.05
C GLY A 977 51.56 -31.18 27.42
N ARG A 978 51.07 -30.82 28.61
CA ARG A 978 49.73 -31.15 29.10
C ARG A 978 49.00 -29.86 29.43
N LEU A 979 47.70 -29.81 29.10
CA LEU A 979 46.79 -28.74 29.47
C LEU A 979 45.72 -29.29 30.41
N GLU A 980 45.39 -28.58 31.49
CA GLU A 980 44.30 -28.92 32.41
C GLU A 980 43.35 -27.73 32.54
N LEU A 981 42.05 -27.98 32.33
CA LEU A 981 40.97 -27.00 32.39
C LEU A 981 40.04 -27.37 33.54
N ARG A 982 39.69 -26.41 34.38
CA ARG A 982 38.68 -26.56 35.45
C ARG A 982 37.48 -25.71 35.12
N ILE A 983 36.33 -26.35 34.94
CA ILE A 983 35.08 -25.67 34.62
C ILE A 983 34.42 -25.27 35.94
N SER A 984 34.48 -23.98 36.29
CA SER A 984 33.92 -23.41 37.52
C SER A 984 32.47 -22.95 37.39
#